data_AF-R6SY45-F1
#
_entry.id   AF-R6SY45-F1
#
_cell.length_a   1.000
_cell.length_b   1.000
_cell.length_c   1.000
_cell.angle_alpha   90.00
_cell.angle_beta   90.00
_cell.angle_gamma   90.00
#
_symmetry.space_group_name_H-M   'P 1'
#
loop_
_entity.id
_entity.type
_entity.pdbx_description
1 polymer ?
#
loop_
_entity_poly.entity_id
_entity_poly.type
_entity_poly.pdbx_seq_one_letter_code
_entity_poly.pdbx_strand_id
1 'polypeptide(L)'
;MKRVYCLYRVSTAQQVDVVKDDIPMQRIACHDFAARMGWTILVEKEEKGISGFKVLDGAKQFPSFTVTEGSPAYFSPTSGKWVKYNGTEWKEYTASTFTEGKYKLMVQVRIDYLGGDTHVLDKSGVTVTVDGNVWNADAPFVHSNYSYAWLTSGEFVVNKTVTTYTVSFNANGGTGTMANVTVSAGAYTLPANSFTAPAGKQFKGWATGATGAVIAGTTYHVADNVTFYAIWEDTPHTHNYGTDWHKSSEKHWRECSVCHEKKDEAAHIPGPNATETTAQTCTVCGYVIKPPLGHIHLTTLVNEVKPTCTEAGNIAYYKCSCSKLYYDAEATKEITNPADVVVAAKGHTCSSEWFASDLYHWHECTDCHSKQGEAEHVPGAAATETTPQNCIICGYVLNGPIGHTHSFDQKKTEAKYLKSPATCKAAAVYYYSCSCGAKGTETFVSGEKLAHNFRNEWSTDSSRHWHECSLCGEKREEAEHTFAWKVDKQATVTAAGANHEECTVCGYKKNAVVIDKLAPSITEGKDSTWNKNSQNGLIFKSDAAYTDFTQVLVDGEVIAADNYDKREGSIIVELKASYLATLSEGEHTLTIRSKSGDATAKFTVEAAESAKSTAWIWIVLAVVILGGGAAAVYVFVIRKRKTA
;
A
#
# COMPACT_ATOMS: atom_id res chain seq x y z
N MET A 1 -32.53 14.20 -76.37
CA MET A 1 -31.07 14.40 -76.31
C MET A 1 -30.69 14.54 -74.84
N LYS A 2 -29.86 13.64 -74.28
CA LYS A 2 -29.47 13.74 -72.86
C LYS A 2 -28.33 14.76 -72.73
N ARG A 3 -28.46 15.65 -71.75
CA ARG A 3 -27.46 16.68 -71.44
C ARG A 3 -26.63 16.20 -70.25
N VAL A 4 -25.31 16.22 -70.37
CA VAL A 4 -24.41 15.66 -69.36
C VAL A 4 -23.33 16.64 -68.94
N TYR A 5 -22.86 16.47 -67.71
CA TYR A 5 -21.77 17.25 -67.12
C TYR A 5 -20.59 16.30 -66.95
N CYS A 6 -19.41 16.71 -67.38
CA CYS A 6 -18.21 15.90 -67.21
C CYS A 6 -17.34 16.50 -66.11
N LEU A 7 -16.92 15.65 -65.16
CA LEU A 7 -16.01 16.03 -64.08
C LEU A 7 -14.76 15.14 -64.16
N TYR A 8 -13.60 15.78 -64.29
CA TYR A 8 -12.31 15.12 -64.42
C TYR A 8 -11.51 15.31 -63.13
N ARG A 9 -10.88 14.24 -62.62
CA ARG A 9 -10.06 14.30 -61.41
C ARG A 9 -8.84 13.41 -61.53
N VAL A 10 -7.72 13.86 -60.96
CA VAL A 10 -6.52 13.04 -60.79
C VAL A 10 -5.84 13.37 -59.46
N SER A 11 -5.45 12.34 -58.72
CA SER A 11 -4.63 12.48 -57.51
C SER A 11 -3.16 12.53 -57.90
N THR A 12 -2.40 13.51 -57.40
CA THR A 12 -0.94 13.58 -57.64
C THR A 12 -0.17 12.37 -57.12
N ALA A 13 -0.77 11.55 -56.23
CA ALA A 13 -0.15 10.34 -55.67
C ALA A 13 -0.45 9.05 -56.46
N GLN A 14 -1.42 9.07 -57.40
CA GLN A 14 -1.85 7.91 -58.18
C GLN A 14 -1.72 8.13 -59.70
N GLN A 15 -0.97 9.14 -60.12
CA GLN A 15 -0.62 9.31 -61.53
C GLN A 15 0.29 8.16 -61.97
N VAL A 16 -0.06 7.53 -63.09
CA VAL A 16 0.72 6.42 -63.65
C VAL A 16 1.98 6.93 -64.36
N ASP A 17 1.98 8.20 -64.77
CA ASP A 17 3.12 8.93 -65.35
C ASP A 17 3.18 10.35 -64.77
N VAL A 18 4.13 10.61 -63.87
CA VAL A 18 4.30 11.90 -63.18
C VAL A 18 4.66 13.07 -64.11
N VAL A 19 4.95 12.79 -65.39
CA VAL A 19 5.32 13.80 -66.41
C VAL A 19 4.13 14.13 -67.33
N LYS A 20 3.08 13.30 -67.37
CA LYS A 20 1.90 13.50 -68.23
C LYS A 20 0.62 13.63 -67.40
N ASP A 21 -0.11 14.71 -67.62
CA ASP A 21 -1.42 14.94 -67.02
C ASP A 21 -2.45 13.95 -67.60
N ASP A 22 -3.10 13.16 -66.75
CA ASP A 22 -4.10 12.14 -67.15
C ASP A 22 -5.48 12.76 -67.49
N ILE A 23 -5.73 14.01 -67.10
CA ILE A 23 -7.00 14.70 -67.33
C ILE A 23 -7.32 14.85 -68.83
N PRO A 24 -6.39 15.24 -69.71
CA PRO A 24 -6.57 15.21 -71.17
C PRO A 24 -7.08 13.87 -71.71
N MET A 25 -6.58 12.73 -71.21
CA MET A 25 -7.00 11.41 -71.65
C MET A 25 -8.42 11.07 -71.18
N GLN A 26 -8.74 11.35 -69.90
CA GLN A 26 -10.10 11.17 -69.36
C GLN A 26 -11.13 12.01 -70.14
N ARG A 27 -10.75 13.24 -70.52
CA ARG A 27 -11.59 14.12 -71.32
C ARG A 27 -11.91 13.51 -72.68
N ILE A 28 -10.91 13.04 -73.40
CA ILE A 28 -11.10 12.40 -74.71
C ILE A 28 -12.05 11.20 -74.60
N ALA A 29 -11.84 10.32 -73.62
CA ALA A 29 -12.70 9.15 -73.41
C ALA A 29 -14.15 9.51 -73.09
N CYS A 30 -14.38 10.55 -72.28
CA CYS A 30 -15.74 11.03 -71.98
C CYS A 30 -16.43 11.66 -73.18
N HIS A 31 -15.70 12.40 -74.02
CA HIS A 31 -16.23 12.97 -75.26
C HIS A 31 -16.59 11.89 -76.28
N ASP A 32 -15.72 10.90 -76.47
CA ASP A 32 -15.99 9.75 -77.35
C ASP A 32 -17.21 8.95 -76.90
N PHE A 33 -17.35 8.75 -75.59
CA PHE A 33 -18.51 8.09 -75.02
C PHE A 33 -19.78 8.90 -75.21
N ALA A 34 -19.76 10.21 -74.92
CA ALA A 34 -20.92 11.08 -75.11
C ALA A 34 -21.35 11.15 -76.59
N ALA A 35 -20.39 11.20 -77.51
CA ALA A 35 -20.64 11.17 -78.95
C ALA A 35 -21.29 9.85 -79.39
N ARG A 36 -20.76 8.70 -78.92
CA ARG A 36 -21.34 7.38 -79.21
C ARG A 36 -22.77 7.22 -78.68
N MET A 37 -23.07 7.88 -77.57
CA MET A 37 -24.39 7.82 -76.92
C MET A 37 -25.37 8.91 -77.39
N GLY A 38 -24.96 9.81 -78.29
CA GLY A 38 -25.78 10.93 -78.76
C GLY A 38 -26.11 11.95 -77.67
N TRP A 39 -25.19 12.18 -76.74
CA TRP A 39 -25.36 13.09 -75.60
C TRP A 39 -24.65 14.42 -75.86
N THR A 40 -25.18 15.49 -75.26
CA THR A 40 -24.58 16.83 -75.34
C THR A 40 -23.90 17.17 -74.02
N ILE A 41 -22.58 17.36 -74.06
CA ILE A 41 -21.83 17.84 -72.91
C ILE A 41 -22.09 19.35 -72.76
N LEU A 42 -22.48 19.77 -71.56
CA LEU A 42 -22.81 21.17 -71.29
C LEU A 42 -21.74 21.92 -70.50
N VAL A 43 -21.12 21.21 -69.58
CA VAL A 43 -20.19 21.77 -68.61
C VAL A 43 -19.12 20.73 -68.37
N GLU A 44 -17.88 21.20 -68.41
CA GLU A 44 -16.70 20.43 -68.09
C GLU A 44 -16.01 21.09 -66.90
N LYS A 45 -15.70 20.31 -65.87
CA LYS A 45 -14.96 20.77 -64.69
C LYS A 45 -13.79 19.84 -64.43
N GLU A 46 -12.66 20.39 -64.02
CA GLU A 46 -11.47 19.63 -63.64
C GLU A 46 -10.99 20.02 -62.24
N GLU A 47 -10.46 19.05 -61.50
CA GLU A 47 -9.80 19.25 -60.21
C GLU A 47 -8.42 18.57 -60.22
N LYS A 48 -7.37 19.34 -59.92
CA LYS A 48 -5.98 18.89 -59.76
C LYS A 48 -5.55 19.10 -58.32
N GLY A 49 -5.17 18.04 -57.61
CA GLY A 49 -4.66 18.15 -56.24
C GLY A 49 -4.68 16.85 -55.43
N ILE A 50 -4.05 16.88 -54.26
CA ILE A 50 -4.08 15.77 -53.28
C ILE A 50 -5.53 15.60 -52.82
N SER A 51 -6.14 14.50 -53.24
CA SER A 51 -7.43 14.03 -52.75
C SER A 51 -7.30 13.60 -51.29
N GLY A 52 -7.31 14.56 -50.39
CA GLY A 52 -8.04 14.38 -49.15
C GLY A 52 -9.42 14.97 -49.39
N PHE A 53 -10.48 14.21 -49.11
CA PHE A 53 -11.49 14.86 -48.28
C PHE A 53 -10.69 15.58 -47.19
N LYS A 54 -10.91 16.88 -46.98
CA LYS A 54 -10.65 17.40 -45.65
C LYS A 54 -11.50 16.51 -44.76
N VAL A 55 -10.90 15.50 -44.16
CA VAL A 55 -11.42 14.92 -42.94
C VAL A 55 -11.55 16.17 -42.08
N LEU A 56 -12.79 16.61 -41.88
CA LEU A 56 -13.08 17.56 -40.83
C LEU A 56 -12.42 16.94 -39.61
N ASP A 57 -11.35 17.56 -39.14
CA ASP A 57 -10.69 17.18 -37.91
C ASP A 57 -11.79 17.18 -36.83
N GLY A 58 -12.23 15.99 -36.44
CA GLY A 58 -13.46 15.77 -35.67
C GLY A 58 -14.66 15.28 -36.49
N ALA A 59 -14.53 14.16 -37.21
CA ALA A 59 -15.65 13.44 -37.81
C ALA A 59 -16.79 13.28 -36.78
N LYS A 60 -17.96 13.89 -37.05
CA LYS A 60 -19.19 13.59 -36.31
C LYS A 60 -19.43 12.07 -36.46
N GLN A 61 -19.14 11.29 -35.42
CA GLN A 61 -19.49 9.87 -35.37
C GLN A 61 -21.02 9.79 -35.27
N PHE A 62 -21.66 9.71 -36.43
CA PHE A 62 -23.08 9.44 -36.53
C PHE A 62 -23.29 7.92 -36.63
N PRO A 63 -24.26 7.33 -35.90
CA PRO A 63 -24.53 5.91 -36.03
C PRO A 63 -24.91 5.53 -37.46
N SER A 64 -24.40 4.40 -37.95
CA SER A 64 -24.89 3.77 -39.16
C SER A 64 -26.16 3.00 -38.85
N PHE A 65 -27.16 3.08 -39.72
CA PHE A 65 -28.40 2.33 -39.59
C PHE A 65 -28.52 1.34 -40.75
N THR A 66 -28.90 0.11 -40.43
CA THR A 66 -29.26 -0.91 -41.40
C THR A 66 -30.77 -1.10 -41.34
N VAL A 67 -31.47 -0.84 -42.44
CA VAL A 67 -32.92 -1.05 -42.52
C VAL A 67 -33.20 -2.52 -42.81
N THR A 68 -33.81 -3.21 -41.84
CA THR A 68 -34.16 -4.62 -41.94
C THR A 68 -35.59 -4.85 -42.45
N GLU A 69 -36.48 -3.87 -42.25
CA GLU A 69 -37.87 -3.88 -42.72
C GLU A 69 -38.29 -2.46 -43.13
N GLY A 70 -39.08 -2.32 -44.20
CA GLY A 70 -39.58 -1.01 -44.67
C GLY A 70 -38.79 -0.35 -45.82
N SER A 71 -37.93 -1.08 -46.52
CA SER A 71 -37.32 -0.64 -47.78
C SER A 71 -38.40 -0.19 -48.79
N PRO A 72 -38.23 0.92 -49.54
CA PRO A 72 -37.00 1.67 -49.79
C PRO A 72 -36.68 2.79 -48.79
N ALA A 73 -37.31 2.83 -47.61
CA ALA A 73 -36.98 3.83 -46.60
C ALA A 73 -35.56 3.64 -46.06
N TYR A 74 -34.86 4.75 -45.78
CA TYR A 74 -33.53 4.74 -45.17
C TYR A 74 -33.35 5.88 -44.17
N PHE A 75 -32.42 5.71 -43.24
CA PHE A 75 -32.01 6.78 -42.32
C PHE A 75 -30.99 7.67 -43.00
N SER A 76 -31.21 8.99 -42.99
CA SER A 76 -30.28 9.95 -43.59
C SER A 76 -29.14 10.30 -42.62
N PRO A 77 -27.90 9.80 -42.87
CA PRO A 77 -26.77 10.09 -41.99
C PRO A 77 -26.36 11.57 -42.05
N THR A 78 -26.66 12.26 -43.17
CA THR A 78 -26.34 13.68 -43.36
C THR A 78 -27.31 14.62 -42.63
N SER A 79 -28.51 14.15 -42.29
CA SER A 79 -29.53 14.94 -41.57
C SER A 79 -29.45 14.76 -40.06
N GLY A 80 -28.54 13.90 -39.60
CA GLY A 80 -28.40 13.49 -38.22
C GLY A 80 -27.76 14.53 -37.30
N LYS A 81 -28.29 14.66 -36.07
CA LYS A 81 -27.68 15.45 -35.01
C LYS A 81 -27.85 14.85 -33.63
N TRP A 82 -26.88 15.10 -32.77
CA TRP A 82 -26.99 14.85 -31.33
C TRP A 82 -27.56 16.09 -30.65
N VAL A 83 -28.38 15.88 -29.62
CA VAL A 83 -28.83 16.95 -28.73
C VAL A 83 -28.47 16.60 -27.28
N LYS A 84 -28.02 17.60 -26.51
CA LYS A 84 -27.70 17.49 -25.09
C LYS A 84 -28.72 18.27 -24.26
N TYR A 85 -29.20 17.69 -23.18
CA TYR A 85 -30.05 18.39 -22.22
C TYR A 85 -29.19 19.32 -21.35
N ASN A 86 -29.52 20.61 -21.34
CA ASN A 86 -28.78 21.62 -20.56
C ASN A 86 -29.38 21.91 -19.17
N GLY A 87 -30.43 21.17 -18.77
CA GLY A 87 -31.17 21.39 -17.52
C GLY A 87 -32.57 21.98 -17.74
N THR A 88 -32.81 22.66 -18.86
CA THR A 88 -34.09 23.30 -19.19
C THR A 88 -34.61 22.89 -20.57
N GLU A 89 -33.72 22.70 -21.54
CA GLU A 89 -34.07 22.38 -22.92
C GLU A 89 -33.03 21.45 -23.58
N TRP A 90 -33.41 20.85 -24.71
CA TRP A 90 -32.52 20.05 -25.54
C TRP A 90 -31.88 20.96 -26.61
N LYS A 91 -30.55 21.06 -26.61
CA LYS A 91 -29.79 21.83 -27.62
C LYS A 91 -28.93 20.95 -28.47
N GLU A 92 -28.70 21.36 -29.72
CA GLU A 92 -27.75 20.68 -30.61
C GLU A 92 -26.36 20.59 -29.97
N TYR A 93 -25.79 19.40 -30.03
CA TYR A 93 -24.47 19.06 -29.50
C TYR A 93 -23.51 18.83 -30.67
N THR A 94 -22.46 19.64 -30.74
CA THR A 94 -21.53 19.67 -31.88
C THR A 94 -20.10 19.29 -31.50
N ALA A 95 -19.83 19.01 -30.22
CA ALA A 95 -18.50 18.59 -29.76
C ALA A 95 -18.12 17.20 -30.27
N SER A 96 -16.82 16.97 -30.42
CA SER A 96 -16.24 15.72 -30.97
C SER A 96 -16.24 14.56 -29.99
N THR A 97 -16.44 14.80 -28.69
CA THR A 97 -16.54 13.77 -27.64
C THR A 97 -17.75 14.02 -26.75
N PHE A 98 -18.40 12.97 -26.25
CA PHE A 98 -19.46 13.12 -25.27
C PHE A 98 -18.88 13.45 -23.89
N THR A 99 -19.50 14.40 -23.20
CA THR A 99 -19.23 14.72 -21.79
C THR A 99 -20.36 14.21 -20.90
N GLU A 100 -20.19 14.27 -19.58
CA GLU A 100 -21.27 13.90 -18.65
C GLU A 100 -22.58 14.62 -18.98
N GLY A 101 -23.69 13.88 -18.96
CA GLY A 101 -25.03 14.42 -19.19
C GLY A 101 -25.97 13.48 -19.95
N LYS A 102 -27.15 14.02 -20.29
CA LYS A 102 -28.18 13.32 -21.05
C LYS A 102 -28.19 13.74 -22.51
N TYR A 103 -28.30 12.77 -23.41
CA TYR A 103 -28.26 12.95 -24.86
C TYR A 103 -29.43 12.26 -25.55
N LYS A 104 -29.85 12.80 -26.70
CA LYS A 104 -30.74 12.12 -27.66
C LYS A 104 -30.17 12.25 -29.06
N LEU A 105 -30.46 11.27 -29.91
CA LEU A 105 -30.20 11.33 -31.34
C LEU A 105 -31.45 11.81 -32.07
N MET A 106 -31.28 12.77 -32.97
CA MET A 106 -32.30 13.17 -33.93
C MET A 106 -31.83 12.85 -35.34
N VAL A 107 -32.66 12.16 -36.13
CA VAL A 107 -32.33 11.73 -37.49
C VAL A 107 -33.58 11.70 -38.37
N GLN A 108 -33.44 11.79 -39.69
CA GLN A 108 -34.57 11.60 -40.60
C GLN A 108 -34.62 10.17 -41.11
N VAL A 109 -35.82 9.60 -41.14
CA VAL A 109 -36.15 8.50 -42.06
C VAL A 109 -36.72 9.10 -43.35
N ARG A 110 -36.24 8.64 -44.51
CA ARG A 110 -36.54 9.23 -45.81
C ARG A 110 -36.86 8.16 -46.85
N ILE A 111 -37.67 8.53 -47.83
CA ILE A 111 -37.77 7.87 -49.13
C ILE A 111 -37.60 8.98 -50.18
N ASP A 112 -36.55 8.90 -51.00
CA ASP A 112 -36.29 9.83 -52.11
C ASP A 112 -35.63 9.11 -53.30
N TYR A 113 -35.26 9.86 -54.34
CA TYR A 113 -34.72 9.34 -55.60
C TYR A 113 -35.62 8.26 -56.23
N LEU A 114 -35.03 7.15 -56.72
CA LEU A 114 -35.74 6.05 -57.35
C LEU A 114 -36.78 5.40 -56.42
N GLY A 115 -36.56 5.43 -55.10
CA GLY A 115 -37.53 4.98 -54.11
C GLY A 115 -38.74 5.92 -54.03
N GLY A 116 -38.49 7.23 -54.11
CA GLY A 116 -39.51 8.27 -54.06
C GLY A 116 -40.43 8.31 -55.28
N ASP A 117 -39.96 7.84 -56.44
CA ASP A 117 -40.77 7.72 -57.65
C ASP A 117 -41.85 6.62 -57.55
N THR A 118 -41.72 5.72 -56.58
CA THR A 118 -42.60 4.54 -56.42
C THR A 118 -43.29 4.48 -55.06
N HIS A 119 -42.69 5.06 -54.01
CA HIS A 119 -43.15 4.97 -52.64
C HIS A 119 -43.00 6.32 -51.92
N VAL A 120 -43.87 6.53 -50.93
CA VAL A 120 -43.75 7.61 -49.95
C VAL A 120 -44.11 7.06 -48.57
N LEU A 121 -43.64 7.72 -47.51
CA LEU A 121 -44.03 7.42 -46.14
C LEU A 121 -45.54 7.62 -45.97
N ASP A 122 -46.15 6.80 -45.12
CA ASP A 122 -47.58 6.90 -44.82
C ASP A 122 -47.87 8.22 -44.10
N LYS A 123 -48.72 9.05 -44.70
CA LYS A 123 -49.08 10.37 -44.16
C LYS A 123 -49.82 10.29 -42.83
N SER A 124 -50.43 9.14 -42.51
CA SER A 124 -51.10 8.90 -41.22
C SER A 124 -50.11 8.67 -40.07
N GLY A 125 -48.84 8.39 -40.37
CA GLY A 125 -47.78 8.21 -39.39
C GLY A 125 -46.83 7.08 -39.77
N VAL A 126 -45.66 7.05 -39.13
CA VAL A 126 -44.69 5.96 -39.27
C VAL A 126 -44.33 5.43 -37.89
N THR A 127 -44.20 4.12 -37.76
CA THR A 127 -43.64 3.47 -36.58
C THR A 127 -42.22 3.07 -36.91
N VAL A 128 -41.25 3.54 -36.11
CA VAL A 128 -39.85 3.20 -36.29
C VAL A 128 -39.33 2.54 -35.03
N THR A 129 -38.76 1.35 -35.18
CA THR A 129 -38.06 0.64 -34.11
C THR A 129 -36.59 0.50 -34.47
N VAL A 130 -35.71 0.78 -33.51
CA VAL A 130 -34.26 0.56 -33.64
C VAL A 130 -33.85 -0.35 -32.48
N ASP A 131 -33.25 -1.49 -32.81
CA ASP A 131 -32.88 -2.54 -31.85
C ASP A 131 -34.03 -2.93 -30.90
N GLY A 132 -35.24 -3.06 -31.47
CA GLY A 132 -36.46 -3.39 -30.72
C GLY A 132 -37.10 -2.23 -29.94
N ASN A 133 -36.46 -1.06 -29.88
CA ASN A 133 -36.98 0.10 -29.16
C ASN A 133 -37.74 1.04 -30.10
N VAL A 134 -38.97 1.41 -29.75
CA VAL A 134 -39.77 2.38 -30.51
C VAL A 134 -39.19 3.78 -30.34
N TRP A 135 -38.93 4.45 -31.46
CA TRP A 135 -38.48 5.84 -31.50
C TRP A 135 -39.66 6.78 -31.74
N ASN A 136 -39.57 8.00 -31.22
CA ASN A 136 -40.60 9.00 -31.46
C ASN A 136 -40.45 9.54 -32.89
N ALA A 137 -41.53 9.51 -33.67
CA ALA A 137 -41.57 10.00 -35.03
C ALA A 137 -42.50 11.20 -35.16
N ASP A 138 -42.00 12.27 -35.78
CA ASP A 138 -42.82 13.41 -36.16
C ASP A 138 -43.72 13.06 -37.36
N ALA A 139 -44.75 13.88 -37.60
CA ALA A 139 -45.64 13.72 -38.74
C ALA A 139 -44.85 13.70 -40.06
N PRO A 140 -45.03 12.67 -40.92
CA PRO A 140 -44.30 12.57 -42.18
C PRO A 140 -44.64 13.72 -43.13
N PHE A 141 -43.61 14.36 -43.67
CA PHE A 141 -43.72 15.27 -44.79
C PHE A 141 -43.71 14.46 -46.08
N VAL A 142 -44.76 14.59 -46.89
CA VAL A 142 -44.96 13.79 -48.11
C VAL A 142 -45.10 14.71 -49.33
N HIS A 143 -44.29 14.47 -50.35
CA HIS A 143 -44.31 15.12 -51.65
C HIS A 143 -44.48 14.09 -52.78
N SER A 144 -44.57 14.56 -54.02
CA SER A 144 -44.84 13.69 -55.18
C SER A 144 -43.75 12.65 -55.49
N ASN A 145 -42.51 12.91 -55.10
CA ASN A 145 -41.34 12.07 -55.40
C ASN A 145 -40.35 11.95 -54.24
N TYR A 146 -40.73 12.39 -53.04
CA TYR A 146 -39.97 12.15 -51.82
C TYR A 146 -40.84 12.32 -50.59
N SER A 147 -40.40 11.75 -49.47
CA SER A 147 -41.01 11.93 -48.16
C SER A 147 -39.98 11.74 -47.04
N TYR A 148 -40.21 12.39 -45.89
CA TYR A 148 -39.36 12.21 -44.71
C TYR A 148 -40.11 12.43 -43.41
N ALA A 149 -39.63 11.83 -42.33
CA ALA A 149 -40.06 12.10 -40.96
C ALA A 149 -38.85 12.26 -40.05
N TRP A 150 -38.92 13.18 -39.09
CA TRP A 150 -37.90 13.30 -38.05
C TRP A 150 -38.15 12.26 -36.97
N LEU A 151 -37.08 11.63 -36.51
CA LEU A 151 -37.07 10.62 -35.47
C LEU A 151 -36.22 11.10 -34.31
N THR A 152 -36.66 10.82 -33.10
CA THR A 152 -35.93 11.09 -31.86
C THR A 152 -35.79 9.81 -31.04
N SER A 153 -34.55 9.49 -30.65
CA SER A 153 -34.24 8.31 -29.82
C SER A 153 -34.71 8.47 -28.36
N GLY A 154 -34.60 7.38 -27.60
CA GLY A 154 -34.57 7.44 -26.13
C GLY A 154 -33.39 8.23 -25.57
N GLU A 155 -33.37 8.44 -24.25
CA GLU A 155 -32.30 9.14 -23.54
C GLU A 155 -31.07 8.25 -23.35
N PHE A 156 -29.90 8.75 -23.76
CA PHE A 156 -28.60 8.19 -23.43
C PHE A 156 -28.00 8.97 -22.26
N VAL A 157 -27.54 8.27 -21.23
CA VAL A 157 -26.90 8.88 -20.05
C VAL A 157 -25.41 8.58 -20.08
N VAL A 158 -24.58 9.61 -20.22
CA VAL A 158 -23.13 9.50 -20.10
C VAL A 158 -22.76 9.86 -18.67
N ASN A 159 -22.33 8.87 -17.90
CA ASN A 159 -21.88 9.04 -16.52
C ASN A 159 -20.39 9.40 -16.49
N LYS A 160 -19.98 10.24 -15.53
CA LYS A 160 -18.57 10.52 -15.27
C LYS A 160 -17.87 9.26 -14.77
N THR A 161 -16.80 8.82 -15.46
CA THR A 161 -15.93 7.76 -14.95
C THR A 161 -15.18 8.27 -13.73
N VAL A 162 -15.43 7.67 -12.57
CA VAL A 162 -14.75 8.02 -11.32
C VAL A 162 -13.68 6.99 -11.04
N THR A 163 -12.42 7.38 -11.18
CA THR A 163 -11.30 6.57 -10.69
C THR A 163 -11.34 6.54 -9.17
N THR A 164 -11.24 5.36 -8.58
CA THR A 164 -11.24 5.16 -7.13
C THR A 164 -9.93 4.55 -6.66
N TYR A 165 -9.55 4.87 -5.42
CA TYR A 165 -8.35 4.38 -4.75
C TYR A 165 -8.67 3.94 -3.33
N THR A 166 -7.87 3.02 -2.80
CA THR A 166 -7.98 2.53 -1.43
C THR A 166 -7.13 3.38 -0.49
N VAL A 167 -7.77 3.94 0.53
CA VAL A 167 -7.12 4.58 1.68
C VAL A 167 -7.07 3.58 2.83
N SER A 168 -5.87 3.33 3.34
CA SER A 168 -5.64 2.44 4.50
C SER A 168 -5.03 3.21 5.65
N PHE A 169 -5.12 2.67 6.86
CA PHE A 169 -4.63 3.32 8.08
C PHE A 169 -3.73 2.37 8.88
N ASN A 170 -2.59 2.88 9.34
CA ASN A 170 -1.64 2.15 10.15
C ASN A 170 -1.45 2.84 11.50
N ALA A 171 -1.61 2.08 12.59
CA ALA A 171 -1.49 2.59 13.96
C ALA A 171 -0.06 3.01 14.32
N ASN A 172 0.95 2.56 13.58
CA ASN A 172 2.34 3.01 13.64
C ASN A 172 2.89 3.05 15.10
N GLY A 173 2.81 1.90 15.78
CA GLY A 173 3.21 1.75 17.19
C GLY A 173 2.06 1.90 18.20
N GLY A 174 0.94 2.52 17.81
CA GLY A 174 -0.31 2.47 18.58
C GLY A 174 -1.04 1.12 18.46
N THR A 175 -2.22 1.01 19.07
CA THR A 175 -3.05 -0.21 19.03
C THR A 175 -4.47 0.08 18.52
N GLY A 176 -5.19 -0.97 18.11
CA GLY A 176 -6.53 -0.87 17.50
C GLY A 176 -6.51 -1.02 15.98
N THR A 177 -7.68 -0.95 15.35
CA THR A 177 -7.86 -1.11 13.91
C THR A 177 -8.76 0.00 13.34
N MET A 178 -8.49 0.42 12.11
CA MET A 178 -9.33 1.32 11.31
C MET A 178 -9.60 0.64 9.97
N ALA A 179 -10.85 0.64 9.53
CA ALA A 179 -11.23 0.01 8.28
C ALA A 179 -10.66 0.79 7.08
N ASN A 180 -10.26 0.06 6.04
CA ASN A 180 -9.88 0.67 4.77
C ASN A 180 -11.12 1.26 4.09
N VAL A 181 -10.94 2.36 3.35
CA VAL A 181 -12.02 3.07 2.66
C VAL A 181 -11.67 3.22 1.18
N THR A 182 -12.64 2.95 0.31
CA THR A 182 -12.51 3.23 -1.12
C THR A 182 -13.05 4.63 -1.41
N VAL A 183 -12.22 5.50 -1.99
CA VAL A 183 -12.56 6.91 -2.24
C VAL A 183 -12.28 7.28 -3.69
N SER A 184 -12.99 8.28 -4.20
CA SER A 184 -12.71 8.85 -5.53
C SER A 184 -11.38 9.59 -5.54
N ALA A 185 -10.68 9.57 -6.69
CA ALA A 185 -9.50 10.39 -6.93
C ALA A 185 -9.80 11.87 -6.64
N GLY A 186 -8.92 12.53 -5.89
CA GLY A 186 -9.10 13.94 -5.50
C GLY A 186 -8.97 14.16 -3.98
N ALA A 187 -9.58 15.25 -3.51
CA ALA A 187 -9.48 15.65 -2.11
C ALA A 187 -10.22 14.67 -1.17
N TYR A 188 -9.50 14.16 -0.18
CA TYR A 188 -10.00 13.30 0.88
C TYR A 188 -9.81 13.97 2.25
N THR A 189 -10.87 14.04 3.05
CA THR A 189 -10.79 14.55 4.43
C THR A 189 -10.27 13.46 5.34
N LEU A 190 -9.15 13.73 6.00
CA LEU A 190 -8.51 12.83 6.95
C LEU A 190 -9.43 12.65 8.18
N PRO A 191 -9.72 11.40 8.59
CA PRO A 191 -10.60 11.15 9.72
C PRO A 191 -9.91 11.49 11.04
N ALA A 192 -10.72 11.64 12.10
CA ALA A 192 -10.20 11.62 13.46
C ALA A 192 -9.52 10.27 13.74
N ASN A 193 -8.42 10.30 14.48
CA ASN A 193 -7.75 9.09 14.89
C ASN A 193 -8.63 8.28 15.86
N SER A 194 -8.85 6.99 15.55
CA SER A 194 -9.50 6.04 16.46
C SER A 194 -8.56 4.98 17.01
N PHE A 195 -7.26 5.03 16.67
CA PHE A 195 -6.25 4.19 17.31
C PHE A 195 -5.97 4.67 18.74
N THR A 196 -5.63 3.73 19.62
CA THR A 196 -5.16 4.02 20.97
C THR A 196 -3.67 4.35 20.92
N ALA A 197 -3.31 5.52 21.46
CA ALA A 197 -1.93 5.98 21.50
C ALA A 197 -1.03 5.05 22.34
N PRO A 198 0.27 4.92 22.00
CA PRO A 198 1.25 4.28 22.87
C PRO A 198 1.32 4.96 24.25
N ALA A 199 1.81 4.23 25.26
CA ALA A 199 1.96 4.79 26.61
C ALA A 199 2.82 6.07 26.61
N GLY A 200 2.32 7.13 27.27
CA GLY A 200 3.00 8.43 27.36
C GLY A 200 2.95 9.30 26.09
N LYS A 201 2.18 8.90 25.07
CA LYS A 201 2.04 9.63 23.82
C LYS A 201 0.60 10.10 23.57
N GLN A 202 0.45 11.12 22.71
CA GLN A 202 -0.80 11.58 22.12
C GLN A 202 -0.72 11.63 20.60
N PHE A 203 -1.87 11.65 19.93
CA PHE A 203 -1.93 11.73 18.47
C PHE A 203 -1.54 13.11 17.98
N LYS A 204 -0.48 13.20 17.16
CA LYS A 204 0.00 14.43 16.54
C LYS A 204 -0.70 14.72 15.21
N GLY A 205 -0.96 13.68 14.43
CA GLY A 205 -1.56 13.80 13.09
C GLY A 205 -1.23 12.63 12.18
N TRP A 206 -1.68 12.70 10.92
CA TRP A 206 -1.45 11.68 9.91
C TRP A 206 -0.25 12.01 9.02
N ALA A 207 0.51 11.00 8.60
CA ALA A 207 1.56 11.10 7.58
C ALA A 207 1.40 10.01 6.52
N THR A 208 2.03 10.17 5.36
CA THR A 208 2.05 9.15 4.29
C THR A 208 3.17 8.12 4.44
N GLY A 209 3.96 8.22 5.51
CA GLY A 209 5.01 7.26 5.86
C GLY A 209 5.22 7.20 7.37
N ALA A 210 5.78 6.09 7.87
CA ALA A 210 5.91 5.79 9.30
C ALA A 210 6.71 6.84 10.11
N THR A 211 7.68 7.50 9.48
CA THR A 211 8.53 8.55 10.10
C THR A 211 8.42 9.90 9.38
N GLY A 212 7.41 10.06 8.52
CA GLY A 212 7.23 11.26 7.70
C GLY A 212 6.71 12.47 8.49
N ALA A 213 6.75 13.65 7.85
CA ALA A 213 6.11 14.84 8.37
C ALA A 213 4.59 14.67 8.39
N VAL A 214 3.94 15.24 9.43
CA VAL A 214 2.48 15.28 9.51
C VAL A 214 1.93 16.15 8.37
N ILE A 215 0.89 15.66 7.70
CA ILE A 215 0.18 16.36 6.65
C ILE A 215 -0.40 17.64 7.24
N ALA A 216 -0.06 18.78 6.63
CA ALA A 216 -0.57 20.08 7.05
C ALA A 216 -2.05 20.21 6.62
N GLY A 217 -2.95 20.34 7.59
CA GLY A 217 -4.39 20.50 7.38
C GLY A 217 -5.20 19.22 7.57
N THR A 218 -6.46 19.25 7.16
CA THR A 218 -7.43 18.15 7.34
C THR A 218 -7.71 17.37 6.07
N THR A 219 -7.06 17.70 4.95
CA THR A 219 -7.34 17.10 3.64
C THR A 219 -6.06 16.65 2.94
N TYR A 220 -6.14 15.55 2.19
CA TYR A 220 -5.07 15.03 1.35
C TYR A 220 -5.59 14.72 -0.06
N HIS A 221 -4.77 14.98 -1.10
CA HIS A 221 -5.15 14.69 -2.49
C HIS A 221 -4.74 13.27 -2.87
N VAL A 222 -5.73 12.36 -2.97
CA VAL A 222 -5.53 10.94 -3.31
C VAL A 222 -5.43 10.80 -4.83
N ALA A 223 -4.27 10.34 -5.29
CA ALA A 223 -3.97 10.07 -6.70
C ALA A 223 -3.55 8.60 -6.96
N ASP A 224 -3.37 7.80 -5.91
CA ASP A 224 -3.12 6.36 -5.93
C ASP A 224 -3.56 5.76 -4.58
N ASN A 225 -3.50 4.44 -4.42
CA ASN A 225 -3.66 3.77 -3.13
C ASN A 225 -2.65 4.33 -2.13
N VAL A 226 -3.14 4.73 -0.95
CA VAL A 226 -2.32 5.38 0.08
C VAL A 226 -2.59 4.78 1.45
N THR A 227 -1.53 4.64 2.25
CA THR A 227 -1.63 4.27 3.66
C THR A 227 -1.24 5.47 4.51
N PHE A 228 -2.13 5.92 5.39
CA PHE A 228 -1.82 6.94 6.39
C PHE A 228 -1.33 6.30 7.68
N TYR A 229 -0.22 6.81 8.19
CA TYR A 229 0.42 6.38 9.42
C TYR A 229 0.09 7.38 10.52
N ALA A 230 -0.36 6.90 11.67
CA ALA A 230 -0.55 7.74 12.84
C ALA A 230 0.81 8.21 13.38
N ILE A 231 0.99 9.51 13.53
CA ILE A 231 2.19 10.08 14.14
C ILE A 231 1.87 10.46 15.58
N TRP A 232 2.73 10.04 16.49
CA TRP A 232 2.58 10.22 17.93
C TRP A 232 3.61 11.22 18.45
N GLU A 233 3.23 12.02 19.44
CA GLU A 233 4.14 12.89 20.19
C GLU A 233 3.96 12.68 21.69
N ASP A 234 4.93 13.10 22.50
CA ASP A 234 4.83 12.97 23.96
C ASP A 234 3.63 13.74 24.49
N THR A 235 2.86 13.10 25.37
CA THR A 235 1.76 13.78 26.04
C THR A 235 2.34 14.90 26.89
N PRO A 236 1.83 16.14 26.79
CA PRO A 236 2.27 17.23 27.65
C PRO A 236 2.06 16.81 29.10
N HIS A 237 3.14 16.80 29.88
CA HIS A 237 3.09 16.59 31.31
C HIS A 237 3.65 17.84 32.00
N THR A 238 3.11 18.15 33.15
CA THR A 238 3.58 19.29 33.94
C THR A 238 4.92 18.93 34.57
N HIS A 239 5.96 19.68 34.28
CA HIS A 239 7.25 19.44 34.89
C HIS A 239 7.21 19.75 36.39
N ASN A 240 7.66 18.80 37.21
CA ASN A 240 7.81 18.98 38.65
C ASN A 240 9.29 18.85 39.01
N TYR A 241 9.95 19.98 39.27
CA TYR A 241 11.40 20.05 39.49
C TYR A 241 11.82 19.98 40.97
N GLY A 242 10.92 19.67 41.89
CA GLY A 242 11.22 19.55 43.32
C GLY A 242 11.91 20.79 43.94
N THR A 243 12.38 20.66 45.18
CA THR A 243 13.15 21.70 45.89
C THR A 243 14.63 21.38 46.04
N ASP A 244 15.02 20.13 45.83
CA ASP A 244 16.38 19.66 46.06
C ASP A 244 17.31 20.00 44.88
N TRP A 245 18.56 20.34 45.20
CA TRP A 245 19.59 20.66 44.22
C TRP A 245 20.49 19.46 43.94
N HIS A 246 20.59 19.09 42.67
CA HIS A 246 21.60 18.17 42.17
C HIS A 246 22.90 18.93 41.90
N LYS A 247 24.06 18.30 42.11
CA LYS A 247 25.38 18.95 42.01
C LYS A 247 26.44 18.06 41.39
N SER A 248 27.28 18.66 40.55
CA SER A 248 28.53 18.09 40.03
C SER A 248 29.72 18.96 40.47
N SER A 249 30.93 18.63 40.00
CA SER A 249 32.12 19.47 40.22
C SER A 249 32.04 20.85 39.57
N GLU A 250 31.19 21.02 38.56
CA GLU A 250 31.15 22.23 37.74
C GLU A 250 29.85 23.04 37.94
N LYS A 251 28.73 22.35 38.18
CA LYS A 251 27.39 22.96 38.13
C LYS A 251 26.44 22.39 39.18
N HIS A 252 25.31 23.07 39.37
CA HIS A 252 24.13 22.57 40.05
C HIS A 252 22.87 22.78 39.21
N TRP A 253 21.86 21.92 39.39
CA TRP A 253 20.58 21.99 38.67
C TRP A 253 19.43 21.41 39.51
N ARG A 254 18.20 21.70 39.10
CA ARG A 254 16.98 21.00 39.53
C ARG A 254 16.53 20.04 38.44
N GLU A 255 16.00 18.89 38.82
CA GLU A 255 15.67 17.81 37.88
C GLU A 255 14.19 17.45 37.94
N CYS A 256 13.55 17.33 36.78
CA CYS A 256 12.14 16.94 36.72
C CYS A 256 11.98 15.49 37.16
N SER A 257 11.12 15.22 38.14
CA SER A 257 10.89 13.87 38.66
C SER A 257 10.24 12.90 37.66
N VAL A 258 9.72 13.41 36.54
CA VAL A 258 8.98 12.62 35.53
C VAL A 258 9.82 12.37 34.28
N CYS A 259 10.47 13.40 33.73
CA CYS A 259 11.21 13.31 32.47
C CYS A 259 12.72 13.53 32.61
N HIS A 260 13.24 13.77 33.82
CA HIS A 260 14.66 14.01 34.09
C HIS A 260 15.28 15.23 33.37
N GLU A 261 14.44 16.09 32.80
CA GLU A 261 14.89 17.36 32.25
C GLU A 261 15.53 18.22 33.34
N LYS A 262 16.65 18.87 33.00
CA LYS A 262 17.37 19.76 33.91
C LYS A 262 16.85 21.19 33.76
N LYS A 263 16.57 21.83 34.88
CA LYS A 263 16.21 23.25 34.97
C LYS A 263 17.16 23.96 35.92
N ASP A 264 17.34 25.26 35.70
CA ASP A 264 18.17 26.12 36.54
C ASP A 264 19.63 25.61 36.61
N GLU A 265 20.12 25.02 35.52
CA GLU A 265 21.49 24.53 35.42
C GLU A 265 22.47 25.70 35.36
N ALA A 266 23.23 25.88 36.44
CA ALA A 266 24.16 26.99 36.58
C ALA A 266 25.49 26.53 37.21
N ALA A 267 26.56 27.29 36.93
CA ALA A 267 27.83 27.11 37.63
C ALA A 267 27.67 27.42 39.13
N HIS A 268 28.53 26.84 39.98
CA HIS A 268 28.52 27.13 41.41
C HIS A 268 28.77 28.62 41.69
N ILE A 269 27.94 29.21 42.55
CA ILE A 269 28.07 30.62 42.97
C ILE A 269 28.96 30.67 44.22
N PRO A 270 30.19 31.20 44.13
CA PRO A 270 31.10 31.21 45.26
C PRO A 270 30.58 32.09 46.40
N GLY A 271 30.49 31.52 47.60
CA GLY A 271 30.31 32.27 48.83
C GLY A 271 31.59 33.01 49.24
N PRO A 272 31.68 33.46 50.51
CA PRO A 272 32.86 34.13 51.04
C PRO A 272 34.15 33.38 50.70
N ASN A 273 35.21 34.12 50.38
CA ASN A 273 36.51 33.51 50.12
C ASN A 273 36.93 32.65 51.31
N ALA A 274 37.55 31.52 51.00
CA ALA A 274 38.08 30.64 52.02
C ALA A 274 39.01 31.42 52.95
N THR A 275 38.85 31.25 54.25
CA THR A 275 39.77 31.79 55.27
C THR A 275 40.63 30.66 55.79
N GLU A 276 41.49 30.94 56.77
CA GLU A 276 42.34 29.92 57.38
C GLU A 276 41.56 28.77 58.03
N THR A 277 40.30 29.00 58.44
CA THR A 277 39.47 28.02 59.15
C THR A 277 38.14 27.70 58.46
N THR A 278 37.75 28.44 57.41
CA THR A 278 36.48 28.23 56.70
C THR A 278 36.66 28.03 55.20
N ALA A 279 35.96 27.03 54.65
CA ALA A 279 35.96 26.70 53.23
C ALA A 279 35.05 27.66 52.45
N GLN A 280 35.39 27.93 51.18
CA GLN A 280 34.49 28.61 50.26
C GLN A 280 33.48 27.59 49.70
N THR A 281 32.21 27.75 50.05
CA THR A 281 31.11 26.89 49.59
C THR A 281 30.20 27.63 48.62
N CYS A 282 29.46 26.87 47.80
CA CYS A 282 28.42 27.37 46.92
C CYS A 282 27.20 27.77 47.75
N THR A 283 26.77 29.02 47.62
CA THR A 283 25.65 29.57 48.41
C THR A 283 24.29 28.98 48.06
N VAL A 284 24.18 28.28 46.92
CA VAL A 284 22.92 27.71 46.42
C VAL A 284 22.76 26.23 46.80
N CYS A 285 23.77 25.40 46.52
CA CYS A 285 23.68 23.93 46.66
C CYS A 285 24.63 23.35 47.74
N GLY A 286 25.42 24.20 48.38
CA GLY A 286 26.37 23.80 49.44
C GLY A 286 27.59 23.00 48.95
N TYR A 287 27.86 22.96 47.63
CA TYR A 287 29.07 22.34 47.09
C TYR A 287 30.34 23.08 47.56
N VAL A 288 31.38 22.37 47.99
CA VAL A 288 32.64 23.00 48.44
C VAL A 288 33.48 23.36 47.22
N ILE A 289 33.68 24.67 46.98
CA ILE A 289 34.40 25.18 45.81
C ILE A 289 35.91 25.29 46.10
N LYS A 290 36.28 25.81 47.28
CA LYS A 290 37.68 25.83 47.75
C LYS A 290 37.76 25.44 49.23
N PRO A 291 38.71 24.58 49.62
CA PRO A 291 38.97 24.29 51.03
C PRO A 291 39.60 25.52 51.76
N PRO A 292 39.66 25.52 53.11
CA PRO A 292 40.31 26.58 53.91
C PRO A 292 41.80 26.78 53.56
N LEU A 293 42.32 28.01 53.70
CA LEU A 293 43.64 28.44 53.18
C LEU A 293 44.86 28.11 54.08
N GLY A 294 44.70 28.01 55.41
CA GLY A 294 45.77 27.81 56.41
C GLY A 294 46.78 28.98 56.58
N HIS A 295 47.46 29.09 57.74
CA HIS A 295 48.62 29.98 57.98
C HIS A 295 49.91 29.21 58.29
N ILE A 296 51.07 29.88 58.20
CA ILE A 296 52.38 29.30 58.52
C ILE A 296 52.67 29.44 60.02
N HIS A 297 52.96 28.33 60.69
CA HIS A 297 53.18 28.27 62.14
C HIS A 297 54.68 28.33 62.49
N LEU A 298 55.10 29.34 63.27
CA LEU A 298 56.46 29.48 63.79
C LEU A 298 56.49 28.98 65.24
N THR A 299 57.22 27.91 65.51
CA THR A 299 57.10 27.18 66.79
C THR A 299 58.34 27.31 67.70
N THR A 300 58.15 27.05 68.99
CA THR A 300 59.21 27.02 70.02
C THR A 300 59.19 25.67 70.75
N LEU A 301 60.35 25.04 70.94
CA LEU A 301 60.48 23.72 71.59
C LEU A 301 60.27 23.77 73.12
N VAL A 302 59.54 22.78 73.63
CA VAL A 302 59.40 22.39 75.03
C VAL A 302 60.02 21.00 75.19
N ASN A 303 60.98 20.84 76.11
CA ASN A 303 61.73 19.59 76.29
C ASN A 303 60.94 18.51 77.07
N GLU A 304 61.30 17.25 76.86
CA GLU A 304 60.73 16.08 77.55
C GLU A 304 61.07 16.06 79.04
N VAL A 305 60.09 15.63 79.85
CA VAL A 305 60.23 15.28 81.28
C VAL A 305 59.61 13.90 81.50
N LYS A 306 60.36 12.92 82.00
CA LYS A 306 59.85 11.55 82.18
C LYS A 306 58.90 11.43 83.40
N PRO A 307 57.76 10.73 83.29
CA PRO A 307 56.88 10.48 84.43
C PRO A 307 57.46 9.41 85.38
N THR A 308 57.05 9.48 86.65
CA THR A 308 57.31 8.45 87.67
C THR A 308 56.01 7.78 88.12
N CYS A 309 56.07 6.74 88.95
CA CYS A 309 54.87 6.07 89.50
C CYS A 309 53.98 6.96 90.39
N THR A 310 54.42 8.18 90.72
CA THR A 310 53.68 9.14 91.55
C THR A 310 53.58 10.56 90.96
N GLU A 311 54.36 10.90 89.92
CA GLU A 311 54.37 12.24 89.31
C GLU A 311 54.29 12.17 87.77
N ALA A 312 53.47 13.05 87.17
CA ALA A 312 53.29 13.13 85.72
C ALA A 312 54.48 13.86 85.05
N GLY A 313 54.86 13.39 83.87
CA GLY A 313 55.83 14.01 82.97
C GLY A 313 55.17 14.57 81.71
N ASN A 314 55.96 14.86 80.69
CA ASN A 314 55.53 15.29 79.36
C ASN A 314 56.55 14.85 78.29
N ILE A 315 56.08 14.59 77.07
CA ILE A 315 57.00 14.40 75.92
C ILE A 315 57.55 15.76 75.44
N ALA A 316 58.57 15.75 74.59
CA ALA A 316 59.03 16.97 73.92
C ALA A 316 58.02 17.40 72.83
N TYR A 317 57.67 18.68 72.76
CA TYR A 317 56.74 19.22 71.77
C TYR A 317 57.04 20.68 71.44
N TYR A 318 56.52 21.17 70.33
CA TYR A 318 56.69 22.54 69.87
C TYR A 318 55.37 23.32 70.04
N LYS A 319 55.44 24.60 70.42
CA LYS A 319 54.25 25.47 70.55
C LYS A 319 54.35 26.70 69.66
N CYS A 320 53.25 27.06 68.99
CA CYS A 320 53.13 28.28 68.20
C CYS A 320 52.44 29.40 69.00
N SER A 321 52.68 30.66 68.65
CA SER A 321 52.02 31.82 69.27
C SER A 321 50.50 31.84 69.08
N CYS A 322 49.96 31.10 68.11
CA CYS A 322 48.52 30.88 67.91
C CYS A 322 47.93 29.81 68.84
N SER A 323 48.66 29.40 69.88
CA SER A 323 48.30 28.40 70.90
C SER A 323 48.14 26.95 70.39
N LYS A 324 48.37 26.71 69.11
CA LYS A 324 48.46 25.35 68.56
C LYS A 324 49.80 24.71 68.92
N LEU A 325 49.75 23.42 69.22
CA LEU A 325 50.89 22.60 69.60
C LEU A 325 51.28 21.70 68.41
N TYR A 326 52.54 21.30 68.30
CA TYR A 326 53.07 20.51 67.19
C TYR A 326 54.11 19.49 67.67
N TYR A 327 54.20 18.35 67.01
CA TYR A 327 55.25 17.35 67.27
C TYR A 327 56.60 17.72 66.63
N ASP A 328 56.60 18.67 65.69
CA ASP A 328 57.77 19.09 64.92
C ASP A 328 57.93 20.63 64.85
N ALA A 329 59.15 21.08 64.55
CA ALA A 329 59.49 22.50 64.53
C ALA A 329 58.84 23.23 63.34
N GLU A 330 58.70 22.52 62.22
CA GLU A 330 58.13 22.97 60.96
C GLU A 330 56.60 23.06 61.00
N ALA A 331 55.99 22.63 62.10
CA ALA A 331 54.55 22.68 62.36
C ALA A 331 53.69 21.96 61.32
N THR A 332 54.19 20.82 60.86
CA THR A 332 53.49 19.96 59.90
C THR A 332 52.65 18.89 60.59
N LYS A 333 52.89 18.63 61.88
CA LYS A 333 52.14 17.66 62.69
C LYS A 333 51.52 18.33 63.91
N GLU A 334 50.31 18.88 63.73
CA GLU A 334 49.56 19.54 64.81
C GLU A 334 49.12 18.54 65.89
N ILE A 335 49.31 18.94 67.15
CA ILE A 335 48.80 18.31 68.36
C ILE A 335 47.49 19.04 68.69
N THR A 336 46.37 18.39 68.38
CA THR A 336 45.03 18.97 68.53
C THR A 336 44.47 18.81 69.94
N ASN A 337 45.00 17.87 70.73
CA ASN A 337 44.65 17.67 72.13
C ASN A 337 45.88 17.90 73.04
N PRO A 338 45.91 18.96 73.86
CA PRO A 338 47.04 19.24 74.76
C PRO A 338 47.33 18.15 75.80
N ALA A 339 46.38 17.25 76.08
CA ALA A 339 46.63 16.12 76.97
C ALA A 339 47.59 15.08 76.36
N ASP A 340 47.72 15.02 75.03
CA ASP A 340 48.56 14.02 74.35
C ASP A 340 50.06 14.24 74.61
N VAL A 341 50.45 15.45 75.04
CA VAL A 341 51.83 15.74 75.42
C VAL A 341 52.09 15.53 76.90
N VAL A 342 51.04 15.39 77.72
CA VAL A 342 51.15 15.12 79.15
C VAL A 342 51.24 13.61 79.34
N VAL A 343 52.30 13.15 79.99
CA VAL A 343 52.44 11.73 80.35
C VAL A 343 52.07 11.59 81.82
N ALA A 344 50.90 11.04 82.12
CA ALA A 344 50.41 10.92 83.49
C ALA A 344 51.40 10.20 84.42
N ALA A 345 51.31 10.48 85.73
CA ALA A 345 51.97 9.68 86.75
C ALA A 345 51.55 8.21 86.56
N LYS A 346 52.50 7.28 86.55
CA LYS A 346 52.22 5.91 86.07
C LYS A 346 51.23 5.12 86.95
N GLY A 347 51.10 5.49 88.23
CA GLY A 347 50.24 4.79 89.18
C GLY A 347 50.62 3.31 89.33
N HIS A 348 49.81 2.55 90.08
CA HIS A 348 49.83 1.09 89.99
C HIS A 348 48.62 0.67 89.17
N THR A 349 48.89 0.29 87.94
CA THR A 349 47.85 -0.14 87.01
C THR A 349 48.12 -1.61 86.72
N CYS A 350 47.37 -2.47 87.40
CA CYS A 350 47.30 -3.88 87.03
C CYS A 350 46.43 -4.00 85.79
N SER A 351 46.96 -4.70 84.80
CA SER A 351 46.27 -4.98 83.56
C SER A 351 44.91 -5.61 83.85
N SER A 352 43.86 -5.11 83.20
CA SER A 352 42.56 -5.77 83.17
C SER A 352 42.57 -7.02 82.30
N GLU A 353 43.63 -7.24 81.52
CA GLU A 353 43.80 -8.48 80.79
C GLU A 353 44.17 -9.60 81.75
N TRP A 354 43.50 -10.73 81.58
CA TRP A 354 43.86 -11.95 82.26
C TRP A 354 45.09 -12.54 81.59
N PHE A 355 46.16 -12.68 82.37
CA PHE A 355 47.28 -13.54 82.03
C PHE A 355 46.90 -14.96 82.44
N ALA A 356 47.26 -15.93 81.60
CA ALA A 356 46.94 -17.33 81.83
C ALA A 356 48.12 -18.22 81.47
N SER A 357 48.29 -19.29 82.23
CA SER A 357 49.11 -20.46 81.88
C SER A 357 48.18 -21.66 81.63
N ASP A 358 48.76 -22.84 81.38
CA ASP A 358 47.98 -24.07 81.19
C ASP A 358 47.18 -24.49 82.44
N LEU A 359 47.51 -23.94 83.63
CA LEU A 359 46.91 -24.33 84.91
C LEU A 359 46.26 -23.17 85.67
N TYR A 360 46.71 -21.92 85.48
CA TYR A 360 46.30 -20.77 86.31
C TYR A 360 45.99 -19.52 85.48
N HIS A 361 45.25 -18.57 86.04
CA HIS A 361 45.12 -17.20 85.52
C HIS A 361 45.29 -16.13 86.62
N TRP A 362 45.83 -14.96 86.25
CA TRP A 362 46.08 -13.81 87.14
C TRP A 362 46.03 -12.47 86.39
N HIS A 363 46.03 -11.35 87.11
CA HIS A 363 46.29 -10.02 86.57
C HIS A 363 47.71 -9.56 86.95
N GLU A 364 48.38 -8.83 86.05
CA GLU A 364 49.76 -8.40 86.25
C GLU A 364 49.90 -6.88 86.22
N CYS A 365 50.69 -6.32 87.15
CA CYS A 365 51.02 -4.90 87.16
C CYS A 365 51.89 -4.54 85.95
N THR A 366 51.42 -3.61 85.13
CA THR A 366 52.04 -3.33 83.82
C THR A 366 53.41 -2.65 83.94
N ASP A 367 53.69 -1.92 85.02
CA ASP A 367 54.96 -1.21 85.20
C ASP A 367 55.99 -1.97 86.06
N CYS A 368 55.58 -2.94 86.89
CA CYS A 368 56.50 -3.67 87.79
C CYS A 368 56.35 -5.20 87.81
N HIS A 369 55.45 -5.76 86.98
CA HIS A 369 55.29 -7.20 86.72
C HIS A 369 54.87 -8.08 87.92
N SER A 370 54.38 -7.48 89.02
CA SER A 370 53.88 -8.25 90.15
C SER A 370 52.52 -8.90 89.84
N LYS A 371 52.37 -10.20 90.16
CA LYS A 371 51.11 -10.94 90.00
C LYS A 371 50.09 -10.59 91.08
N GLN A 372 48.82 -10.47 90.70
CA GLN A 372 47.70 -10.22 91.59
C GLN A 372 46.52 -11.15 91.24
N GLY A 373 45.97 -11.84 92.25
CA GLY A 373 44.73 -12.62 92.11
C GLY A 373 44.86 -13.94 91.34
N GLU A 374 45.98 -14.68 91.48
CA GLU A 374 46.23 -15.96 90.81
C GLU A 374 45.27 -17.09 91.27
N ALA A 375 44.62 -17.78 90.34
CA ALA A 375 43.65 -18.86 90.58
C ALA A 375 43.64 -19.92 89.46
N GLU A 376 43.14 -21.14 89.71
CA GLU A 376 43.00 -22.22 88.71
C GLU A 376 41.86 -21.95 87.71
N HIS A 377 41.95 -22.53 86.50
CA HIS A 377 40.89 -22.37 85.48
C HIS A 377 39.60 -23.11 85.84
N VAL A 378 38.46 -22.48 85.57
CA VAL A 378 37.12 -23.07 85.77
C VAL A 378 36.53 -23.44 84.40
N PRO A 379 36.42 -24.75 84.06
CA PRO A 379 35.93 -25.17 82.75
C PRO A 379 34.48 -24.74 82.50
N GLY A 380 34.26 -24.07 81.37
CA GLY A 380 32.94 -23.81 80.82
C GLY A 380 32.34 -25.02 80.11
N ALA A 381 31.30 -24.78 79.31
CA ALA A 381 30.66 -25.81 78.49
C ALA A 381 31.69 -26.54 77.61
N ALA A 382 31.55 -27.86 77.46
CA ALA A 382 32.44 -28.68 76.64
C ALA A 382 32.51 -28.17 75.19
N ALA A 383 33.69 -28.31 74.57
CA ALA A 383 33.95 -27.78 73.24
C ALA A 383 33.03 -28.46 72.22
N THR A 384 32.52 -27.68 71.27
CA THR A 384 31.72 -28.15 70.15
C THR A 384 32.50 -27.97 68.83
N GLU A 385 31.89 -28.40 67.73
CA GLU A 385 32.47 -28.35 66.39
C GLU A 385 32.90 -26.94 65.95
N THR A 386 32.21 -25.91 66.43
CA THR A 386 32.46 -24.50 66.07
C THR A 386 32.80 -23.62 67.26
N THR A 387 32.67 -24.11 68.50
CA THR A 387 32.86 -23.32 69.71
C THR A 387 33.88 -24.00 70.65
N PRO A 388 34.99 -23.34 71.01
CA PRO A 388 35.95 -23.89 71.98
C PRO A 388 35.39 -23.96 73.40
N GLN A 389 35.94 -24.85 74.23
CA GLN A 389 35.71 -24.83 75.68
C GLN A 389 36.64 -23.83 76.31
N ASN A 390 36.08 -22.75 76.81
CA ASN A 390 36.83 -21.68 77.44
C ASN A 390 36.65 -21.71 78.96
N CYS A 391 37.65 -21.23 79.70
CA CYS A 391 37.53 -20.88 81.10
C CYS A 391 36.51 -19.75 81.25
N ILE A 392 35.51 -19.92 82.11
CA ILE A 392 34.41 -18.94 82.25
C ILE A 392 34.84 -17.61 82.90
N ILE A 393 36.03 -17.57 83.52
CA ILE A 393 36.54 -16.40 84.24
C ILE A 393 37.43 -15.56 83.32
N CYS A 394 38.47 -16.18 82.76
CA CYS A 394 39.50 -15.45 81.99
C CYS A 394 39.38 -15.63 80.46
N GLY A 395 38.52 -16.53 79.98
CA GLY A 395 38.36 -16.81 78.55
C GLY A 395 39.46 -17.70 77.95
N TYR A 396 40.43 -18.16 78.74
CA TYR A 396 41.49 -19.07 78.27
C TYR A 396 40.87 -20.33 77.65
N VAL A 397 41.32 -20.69 76.45
CA VAL A 397 40.81 -21.86 75.71
C VAL A 397 41.41 -23.11 76.34
N LEU A 398 40.58 -23.84 77.09
CA LEU A 398 40.99 -25.10 77.72
C LEU A 398 41.01 -26.24 76.69
N ASN A 399 40.05 -26.24 75.77
CA ASN A 399 40.04 -27.13 74.61
C ASN A 399 39.62 -26.33 73.37
N GLY A 400 40.40 -26.41 72.29
CA GLY A 400 40.09 -25.75 71.01
C GLY A 400 38.75 -26.20 70.40
N PRO A 401 38.16 -25.42 69.48
CA PRO A 401 36.99 -25.89 68.75
C PRO A 401 37.42 -27.11 67.95
N ILE A 402 36.59 -28.15 67.97
CA ILE A 402 36.98 -29.48 67.46
C ILE A 402 37.35 -29.41 65.97
N GLY A 403 36.80 -28.42 65.25
CA GLY A 403 37.05 -28.18 63.84
C GLY A 403 36.36 -29.24 62.99
N HIS A 404 35.75 -28.81 61.89
CA HIS A 404 35.23 -29.75 60.91
C HIS A 404 35.74 -29.44 59.52
N THR A 405 35.93 -30.50 58.75
CA THR A 405 36.22 -30.42 57.33
C THR A 405 34.91 -30.16 56.58
N HIS A 406 34.91 -29.17 55.68
CA HIS A 406 33.77 -28.96 54.80
C HIS A 406 33.63 -30.14 53.83
N SER A 407 32.61 -30.96 54.05
CA SER A 407 32.11 -31.89 53.03
C SER A 407 31.08 -31.14 52.19
N PHE A 408 31.37 -30.91 50.91
CA PHE A 408 30.42 -30.34 49.95
C PHE A 408 29.67 -31.47 49.23
N ASP A 409 28.87 -32.23 49.97
CA ASP A 409 28.12 -33.39 49.49
C ASP A 409 26.61 -33.12 49.36
N GLN A 410 26.12 -31.97 49.84
CA GLN A 410 24.70 -31.66 49.86
C GLN A 410 24.20 -31.08 48.53
N LYS A 411 23.17 -31.73 47.97
CA LYS A 411 22.47 -31.34 46.73
C LYS A 411 21.27 -30.42 47.00
N LYS A 412 21.51 -29.18 47.45
CA LYS A 412 20.45 -28.19 47.71
C LYS A 412 20.12 -27.37 46.46
N THR A 413 18.82 -27.15 46.21
CA THR A 413 18.29 -26.45 45.01
C THR A 413 17.81 -25.02 45.30
N GLU A 414 18.44 -24.35 46.26
CA GLU A 414 18.11 -22.96 46.62
C GLU A 414 18.83 -21.95 45.71
N ALA A 415 18.27 -20.75 45.54
CA ALA A 415 18.79 -19.70 44.64
C ALA A 415 20.26 -19.32 44.93
N LYS A 416 20.70 -19.35 46.20
CA LYS A 416 22.10 -19.05 46.59
C LYS A 416 23.14 -20.05 46.07
N TYR A 417 22.71 -21.26 45.68
CA TYR A 417 23.57 -22.29 45.10
C TYR A 417 23.33 -22.47 43.59
N LEU A 418 22.41 -21.72 43.00
CA LEU A 418 22.11 -21.79 41.57
C LEU A 418 23.30 -21.27 40.76
N LYS A 419 23.81 -22.11 39.86
CA LYS A 419 24.82 -21.72 38.87
C LYS A 419 24.16 -21.23 37.58
N SER A 420 23.18 -21.96 37.09
CA SER A 420 22.41 -21.58 35.90
C SER A 420 20.97 -22.11 35.99
N PRO A 421 19.95 -21.30 35.66
CA PRO A 421 18.57 -21.74 35.64
C PRO A 421 18.32 -22.80 34.56
N ALA A 422 17.22 -23.54 34.70
CA ALA A 422 16.77 -24.47 33.67
C ALA A 422 16.34 -23.71 32.41
N THR A 423 16.54 -24.34 31.26
CA THR A 423 16.12 -23.90 29.93
C THR A 423 15.46 -25.08 29.22
N CYS A 424 14.93 -24.87 28.01
CA CYS A 424 14.44 -25.97 27.19
C CYS A 424 15.54 -26.90 26.65
N LYS A 425 16.83 -26.49 26.69
CA LYS A 425 17.96 -27.33 26.25
C LYS A 425 18.66 -28.06 27.40
N ALA A 426 18.67 -27.48 28.60
CA ALA A 426 19.38 -28.00 29.77
C ALA A 426 18.60 -27.74 31.06
N ALA A 427 18.60 -28.68 32.00
CA ALA A 427 18.02 -28.49 33.32
C ALA A 427 18.90 -27.57 34.19
N ALA A 428 18.40 -27.15 35.34
CA ALA A 428 19.12 -26.23 36.21
C ALA A 428 20.38 -26.87 36.78
N VAL A 429 21.45 -26.07 36.90
CA VAL A 429 22.74 -26.50 37.45
C VAL A 429 22.96 -25.77 38.77
N TYR A 430 23.33 -26.52 39.80
CA TYR A 430 23.59 -26.03 41.15
C TYR A 430 24.99 -26.43 41.60
N TYR A 431 25.59 -25.64 42.49
CA TYR A 431 26.80 -26.02 43.20
C TYR A 431 26.48 -26.96 44.36
N TYR A 432 27.34 -27.93 44.64
CA TYR A 432 27.26 -28.68 45.89
C TYR A 432 27.47 -27.73 47.10
N SER A 433 26.80 -28.05 48.20
CA SER A 433 26.79 -27.23 49.41
C SER A 433 27.27 -28.03 50.62
N CYS A 434 27.80 -27.33 51.62
CA CYS A 434 28.15 -27.90 52.91
C CYS A 434 26.95 -27.78 53.87
N SER A 435 26.86 -28.67 54.86
CA SER A 435 25.86 -28.61 55.94
C SER A 435 25.84 -27.24 56.65
N CYS A 436 26.99 -26.58 56.75
CA CYS A 436 27.14 -25.23 57.34
C CYS A 436 26.63 -24.09 56.45
N GLY A 437 26.20 -24.37 55.21
CA GLY A 437 25.69 -23.38 54.25
C GLY A 437 26.74 -22.77 53.31
N ALA A 438 28.00 -23.17 53.41
CA ALA A 438 29.04 -22.77 52.46
C ALA A 438 28.81 -23.42 51.09
N LYS A 439 29.20 -22.72 50.01
CA LYS A 439 29.07 -23.16 48.62
C LYS A 439 30.40 -23.71 48.10
N GLY A 440 30.38 -24.91 47.51
CA GLY A 440 31.53 -25.52 46.86
C GLY A 440 31.73 -25.08 45.40
N THR A 441 32.65 -25.75 44.69
CA THR A 441 32.97 -25.48 43.27
C THR A 441 32.43 -26.56 42.33
N GLU A 442 32.27 -27.79 42.80
CA GLU A 442 31.62 -28.87 42.05
C GLU A 442 30.13 -28.60 41.85
N THR A 443 29.57 -29.11 40.76
CA THR A 443 28.18 -28.85 40.37
C THR A 443 27.42 -30.13 40.08
N PHE A 444 26.10 -30.10 40.29
CA PHE A 444 25.18 -31.14 39.89
C PHE A 444 23.97 -30.55 39.15
N VAL A 445 23.32 -31.40 38.35
CA VAL A 445 22.08 -31.06 37.62
C VAL A 445 20.89 -31.46 38.48
N SER A 446 19.86 -30.61 38.55
CA SER A 446 18.63 -30.93 39.28
C SER A 446 17.40 -30.33 38.61
N GLY A 447 16.31 -31.09 38.65
CA GLY A 447 15.07 -30.78 37.94
C GLY A 447 15.09 -31.21 36.48
N GLU A 448 13.99 -30.97 35.80
CA GLU A 448 13.84 -31.25 34.38
C GLU A 448 14.16 -30.01 33.53
N LYS A 449 14.36 -30.23 32.23
CA LYS A 449 14.41 -29.15 31.26
C LYS A 449 13.05 -28.45 31.23
N LEU A 450 13.04 -27.15 30.98
CA LEU A 450 11.77 -26.44 30.77
C LEU A 450 11.11 -26.94 29.48
N ALA A 451 9.78 -26.90 29.43
CA ALA A 451 9.06 -27.18 28.20
C ALA A 451 9.45 -26.16 27.11
N HIS A 452 9.47 -26.61 25.85
CA HIS A 452 9.66 -25.72 24.71
C HIS A 452 8.47 -24.78 24.55
N ASN A 453 8.77 -23.50 24.29
CA ASN A 453 7.76 -22.48 24.01
C ASN A 453 7.66 -22.25 22.50
N PHE A 454 6.95 -23.16 21.82
CA PHE A 454 6.73 -23.09 20.38
C PHE A 454 5.67 -22.05 20.02
N ARG A 455 5.95 -21.25 18.98
CA ARG A 455 5.01 -20.30 18.40
C ARG A 455 3.81 -21.03 17.80
N ASN A 456 2.63 -20.41 17.88
CA ASN A 456 1.42 -20.92 17.25
C ASN A 456 1.37 -20.58 15.75
N GLU A 457 2.12 -19.57 15.31
CA GLU A 457 2.26 -19.25 13.89
C GLU A 457 3.17 -20.28 13.19
N TRP A 458 2.84 -20.59 11.94
CA TRP A 458 3.68 -21.41 11.08
C TRP A 458 4.92 -20.64 10.63
N SER A 459 6.08 -21.25 10.80
CA SER A 459 7.31 -20.85 10.12
C SER A 459 7.41 -21.60 8.80
N THR A 460 7.93 -20.96 7.76
CA THR A 460 7.93 -21.52 6.40
C THR A 460 9.22 -21.18 5.66
N ASP A 461 9.62 -22.08 4.78
CA ASP A 461 10.61 -21.82 3.73
C ASP A 461 10.08 -22.33 2.36
N SER A 462 10.93 -22.39 1.34
CA SER A 462 10.53 -22.84 0.00
C SER A 462 10.08 -24.30 -0.07
N SER A 463 10.43 -25.12 0.92
CA SER A 463 10.30 -26.58 0.88
C SER A 463 9.38 -27.12 1.98
N ARG A 464 9.40 -26.51 3.17
CA ARG A 464 8.77 -27.03 4.39
C ARG A 464 8.11 -25.94 5.24
N HIS A 465 7.25 -26.38 6.16
CA HIS A 465 6.68 -25.57 7.24
C HIS A 465 6.83 -26.29 8.59
N TRP A 466 6.97 -25.52 9.68
CA TRP A 466 7.15 -26.04 11.05
C TRP A 466 6.70 -25.02 12.10
N HIS A 467 6.52 -25.48 13.34
CA HIS A 467 6.44 -24.61 14.52
C HIS A 467 7.82 -24.49 15.18
N GLU A 468 8.24 -23.27 15.51
CA GLU A 468 9.56 -22.98 16.05
C GLU A 468 9.49 -22.55 17.53
N CYS A 469 10.38 -23.11 18.35
CA CYS A 469 10.56 -22.68 19.74
C CYS A 469 11.19 -21.29 19.80
N SER A 470 10.45 -20.33 20.33
CA SER A 470 10.85 -18.93 20.49
C SER A 470 12.15 -18.71 21.29
N LEU A 471 12.55 -19.69 22.11
CA LEU A 471 13.73 -19.59 22.98
C LEU A 471 14.99 -20.25 22.39
N CYS A 472 14.84 -21.30 21.59
CA CYS A 472 15.97 -22.16 21.24
C CYS A 472 16.07 -22.58 19.77
N GLY A 473 15.07 -22.21 18.95
CA GLY A 473 15.02 -22.50 17.51
C GLY A 473 14.71 -23.96 17.14
N GLU A 474 14.39 -24.80 18.12
CA GLU A 474 13.97 -26.18 17.84
C GLU A 474 12.66 -26.19 17.05
N LYS A 475 12.58 -27.07 16.06
CA LYS A 475 11.42 -27.23 15.19
C LYS A 475 10.58 -28.41 15.64
N ARG A 476 9.26 -28.28 15.54
CA ARG A 476 8.33 -29.43 15.64
C ARG A 476 7.34 -29.39 14.48
N GLU A 477 6.71 -30.53 14.23
CA GLU A 477 5.69 -30.68 13.18
C GLU A 477 6.21 -30.21 11.81
N GLU A 478 7.49 -30.49 11.54
CA GLU A 478 8.12 -30.14 10.27
C GLU A 478 7.59 -31.05 9.16
N ALA A 479 6.93 -30.44 8.18
CA ALA A 479 6.31 -31.14 7.06
C ALA A 479 6.55 -30.40 5.74
N GLU A 480 6.47 -31.13 4.63
CA GLU A 480 6.50 -30.55 3.29
C GLU A 480 5.17 -29.83 3.00
N HIS A 481 5.22 -28.84 2.11
CA HIS A 481 4.02 -28.11 1.73
C HIS A 481 3.05 -28.97 0.94
N THR A 482 1.78 -28.94 1.33
CA THR A 482 0.67 -29.49 0.54
C THR A 482 -0.02 -28.34 -0.18
N PHE A 483 0.23 -28.20 -1.47
CA PHE A 483 -0.26 -27.07 -2.27
C PHE A 483 -1.64 -27.33 -2.85
N ALA A 484 -2.47 -26.28 -2.87
CA ALA A 484 -3.69 -26.20 -3.65
C ALA A 484 -3.66 -24.96 -4.54
N TRP A 485 -4.22 -25.08 -5.74
CA TRP A 485 -4.35 -23.96 -6.66
C TRP A 485 -5.40 -22.96 -6.18
N LYS A 486 -5.04 -21.69 -6.22
CA LYS A 486 -5.90 -20.54 -5.97
C LYS A 486 -5.95 -19.67 -7.21
N VAL A 487 -7.14 -19.31 -7.65
CA VAL A 487 -7.33 -18.41 -8.78
C VAL A 487 -7.24 -16.98 -8.24
N ASP A 488 -6.19 -16.25 -8.63
CA ASP A 488 -6.02 -14.84 -8.28
C ASP A 488 -6.86 -13.95 -9.18
N LYS A 489 -6.88 -14.30 -10.46
CA LYS A 489 -7.61 -13.56 -11.50
C LYS A 489 -8.10 -14.53 -12.56
N GLN A 490 -9.40 -14.53 -12.80
CA GLN A 490 -9.96 -15.29 -13.92
C GLN A 490 -9.48 -14.71 -15.25
N ALA A 491 -9.07 -15.57 -16.17
CA ALA A 491 -8.78 -15.18 -17.55
C ALA A 491 -10.09 -14.78 -18.25
N THR A 492 -10.00 -13.79 -19.13
CA THR A 492 -11.08 -13.39 -20.04
C THR A 492 -10.56 -13.44 -21.47
N VAL A 493 -11.45 -13.27 -22.45
CA VAL A 493 -11.07 -13.17 -23.88
C VAL A 493 -10.18 -11.96 -24.17
N THR A 494 -10.15 -10.95 -23.29
CA THR A 494 -9.34 -9.73 -23.46
C THR A 494 -8.15 -9.62 -22.50
N ALA A 495 -8.16 -10.33 -21.37
CA ALA A 495 -7.12 -10.24 -20.34
C ALA A 495 -6.67 -11.62 -19.83
N ALA A 496 -5.35 -11.78 -19.67
CA ALA A 496 -4.78 -12.98 -19.06
C ALA A 496 -5.21 -13.09 -17.58
N GLY A 497 -5.38 -14.33 -17.13
CA GLY A 497 -5.63 -14.69 -15.74
C GLY A 497 -4.34 -14.95 -14.97
N ALA A 498 -4.49 -15.29 -13.70
CA ALA A 498 -3.38 -15.71 -12.84
C ALA A 498 -3.89 -16.68 -11.77
N ASN A 499 -3.05 -17.67 -11.44
CA ASN A 499 -3.24 -18.53 -10.29
C ASN A 499 -1.92 -18.70 -9.53
N HIS A 500 -2.00 -19.03 -8.25
CA HIS A 500 -0.84 -19.46 -7.48
C HIS A 500 -1.14 -20.74 -6.72
N GLU A 501 -0.08 -21.44 -6.34
CA GLU A 501 -0.16 -22.54 -5.40
C GLU A 501 0.02 -22.01 -3.98
N GLU A 502 -0.97 -22.27 -3.13
CA GLU A 502 -0.96 -21.91 -1.71
C GLU A 502 -0.95 -23.18 -0.86
N CYS A 503 -0.04 -23.25 0.10
CA CYS A 503 0.01 -24.34 1.06
C CYS A 503 -1.24 -24.31 1.94
N THR A 504 -2.00 -25.41 1.95
CA THR A 504 -3.28 -25.50 2.67
C THR A 504 -3.15 -25.50 4.19
N VAL A 505 -1.93 -25.66 4.70
CA VAL A 505 -1.63 -25.74 6.14
C VAL A 505 -1.10 -24.40 6.67
N CYS A 506 -0.04 -23.87 6.06
CA CYS A 506 0.66 -22.70 6.56
C CYS A 506 0.40 -21.40 5.76
N GLY A 507 -0.26 -21.47 4.61
CA GLY A 507 -0.52 -20.31 3.76
C GLY A 507 0.70 -19.80 2.97
N TYR A 508 1.80 -20.55 2.91
CA TYR A 508 2.93 -20.22 2.04
C TYR A 508 2.50 -20.21 0.56
N LYS A 509 2.84 -19.14 -0.16
CA LYS A 509 2.43 -18.92 -1.54
C LYS A 509 3.62 -19.01 -2.47
N LYS A 510 3.50 -19.82 -3.53
CA LYS A 510 4.44 -19.77 -4.65
C LYS A 510 4.18 -18.53 -5.51
N ASN A 511 5.13 -18.23 -6.39
CA ASN A 511 4.95 -17.21 -7.42
C ASN A 511 3.72 -17.53 -8.28
N ALA A 512 2.95 -16.49 -8.62
CA ALA A 512 1.80 -16.63 -9.49
C ALA A 512 2.23 -17.06 -10.90
N VAL A 513 1.48 -17.99 -11.47
CA VAL A 513 1.58 -18.46 -12.85
C VAL A 513 0.52 -17.75 -13.68
N VAL A 514 0.91 -17.27 -14.86
CA VAL A 514 0.00 -16.61 -15.79
C VAL A 514 -0.86 -17.66 -16.49
N ILE A 515 -2.16 -17.39 -16.58
CA ILE A 515 -3.11 -18.18 -17.36
C ILE A 515 -3.39 -17.40 -18.65
N ASP A 516 -3.21 -18.05 -19.81
CA ASP A 516 -3.48 -17.45 -21.10
C ASP A 516 -4.93 -16.94 -21.21
N LYS A 517 -5.14 -15.96 -22.10
CA LYS A 517 -6.47 -15.44 -22.42
C LYS A 517 -7.37 -16.56 -22.93
N LEU A 518 -8.67 -16.44 -22.69
CA LEU A 518 -9.64 -17.38 -23.27
C LEU A 518 -9.70 -17.22 -24.79
N ALA A 519 -9.98 -18.32 -25.49
CA ALA A 519 -10.16 -18.30 -26.94
C ALA A 519 -11.35 -17.40 -27.32
N PRO A 520 -11.22 -16.58 -28.37
CA PRO A 520 -12.29 -15.67 -28.78
C PRO A 520 -13.39 -16.38 -29.57
N SER A 521 -14.54 -15.74 -29.66
CA SER A 521 -15.72 -16.23 -30.38
C SER A 521 -16.31 -15.15 -31.29
N ILE A 522 -17.09 -15.57 -32.30
CA ILE A 522 -17.90 -14.67 -33.11
C ILE A 522 -19.23 -14.44 -32.39
N THR A 523 -19.50 -13.18 -32.06
CA THR A 523 -20.68 -12.73 -31.31
C THR A 523 -21.78 -12.17 -32.21
N GLU A 524 -21.44 -11.69 -33.42
CA GLU A 524 -22.41 -11.21 -34.42
C GLU A 524 -21.97 -11.62 -35.83
N GLY A 525 -22.94 -11.79 -36.74
CA GLY A 525 -22.70 -12.15 -38.15
C GLY A 525 -22.69 -13.65 -38.43
N LYS A 526 -22.80 -14.50 -37.40
CA LYS A 526 -22.86 -15.95 -37.57
C LYS A 526 -24.10 -16.37 -38.38
N ASP A 527 -23.90 -17.29 -39.31
CA ASP A 527 -24.92 -17.88 -40.18
C ASP A 527 -25.63 -16.84 -41.06
N SER A 528 -24.98 -15.71 -41.35
CA SER A 528 -25.52 -14.66 -42.22
C SER A 528 -25.55 -15.09 -43.68
N THR A 529 -26.50 -14.56 -44.44
CA THR A 529 -26.62 -14.78 -45.89
C THR A 529 -26.32 -13.51 -46.67
N TRP A 530 -25.62 -13.63 -47.80
CA TRP A 530 -25.33 -12.55 -48.72
C TRP A 530 -25.70 -12.91 -50.17
N ASN A 531 -26.52 -12.09 -50.79
CA ASN A 531 -26.94 -12.26 -52.19
C ASN A 531 -25.99 -11.56 -53.15
N LYS A 532 -25.67 -12.17 -54.30
CA LYS A 532 -24.73 -11.60 -55.30
C LYS A 532 -25.09 -10.23 -55.89
N ASN A 533 -26.33 -9.78 -55.74
CA ASN A 533 -26.79 -8.44 -56.14
C ASN A 533 -26.83 -7.43 -54.97
N SER A 534 -26.45 -7.84 -53.76
CA SER A 534 -26.40 -6.97 -52.59
C SER A 534 -25.26 -5.96 -52.70
N GLN A 535 -25.58 -4.70 -52.41
CA GLN A 535 -24.60 -3.61 -52.41
C GLN A 535 -23.84 -3.53 -51.08
N ASN A 536 -24.40 -4.10 -50.00
CA ASN A 536 -23.83 -4.07 -48.66
C ASN A 536 -23.01 -5.32 -48.39
N GLY A 537 -21.92 -5.19 -47.62
CA GLY A 537 -21.10 -6.31 -47.18
C GLY A 537 -21.73 -7.18 -46.09
N LEU A 538 -20.96 -8.12 -45.55
CA LEU A 538 -21.30 -8.87 -44.35
C LEU A 538 -20.46 -8.40 -43.16
N ILE A 539 -21.10 -8.21 -42.01
CA ILE A 539 -20.45 -7.74 -40.79
C ILE A 539 -20.37 -8.89 -39.80
N PHE A 540 -19.17 -9.09 -39.23
CA PHE A 540 -18.89 -10.05 -38.19
C PHE A 540 -18.21 -9.37 -37.01
N LYS A 541 -18.51 -9.82 -35.80
CA LYS A 541 -17.93 -9.26 -34.57
C LYS A 541 -17.31 -10.37 -33.75
N SER A 542 -16.04 -10.21 -33.38
CA SER A 542 -15.35 -11.05 -32.40
C SER A 542 -15.19 -10.35 -31.07
N ASP A 543 -15.35 -11.10 -29.98
CA ASP A 543 -15.13 -10.64 -28.60
C ASP A 543 -13.65 -10.47 -28.19
N ALA A 544 -12.71 -10.82 -29.09
CA ALA A 544 -11.29 -10.56 -28.90
C ALA A 544 -10.97 -9.06 -28.78
N ALA A 545 -9.89 -8.75 -28.07
CA ALA A 545 -9.37 -7.38 -27.98
C ALA A 545 -8.89 -6.89 -29.35
N TYR A 546 -9.26 -5.67 -29.73
CA TYR A 546 -8.86 -5.09 -31.02
C TYR A 546 -7.34 -5.06 -31.25
N THR A 547 -6.56 -4.83 -30.19
CA THR A 547 -5.08 -4.85 -30.20
C THR A 547 -4.46 -6.22 -30.46
N ASP A 548 -5.26 -7.28 -30.31
CA ASP A 548 -4.83 -8.66 -30.55
C ASP A 548 -5.16 -9.12 -31.97
N PHE A 549 -5.86 -8.31 -32.79
CA PHE A 549 -6.19 -8.64 -34.17
C PHE A 549 -4.92 -8.91 -34.99
N THR A 550 -4.95 -10.01 -35.74
CA THR A 550 -3.84 -10.41 -36.61
C THR A 550 -4.27 -10.36 -38.07
N GLN A 551 -5.31 -11.10 -38.45
CA GLN A 551 -5.75 -11.24 -39.85
C GLN A 551 -7.15 -11.83 -39.96
N VAL A 552 -7.74 -11.75 -41.16
CA VAL A 552 -9.00 -12.39 -41.52
C VAL A 552 -8.73 -13.50 -42.52
N LEU A 553 -9.41 -14.63 -42.36
CA LEU A 553 -9.39 -15.73 -43.31
C LEU A 553 -10.81 -16.04 -43.78
N VAL A 554 -10.94 -16.41 -45.04
CA VAL A 554 -12.17 -16.98 -45.61
C VAL A 554 -11.83 -18.34 -46.18
N ASP A 555 -12.57 -19.38 -45.76
CA ASP A 555 -12.33 -20.79 -46.10
C ASP A 555 -10.90 -21.27 -45.79
N GLY A 556 -10.32 -20.72 -44.72
CA GLY A 556 -8.96 -21.04 -44.28
C GLY A 556 -7.86 -20.30 -45.03
N GLU A 557 -8.19 -19.47 -46.02
CA GLU A 557 -7.22 -18.65 -46.76
C GLU A 557 -7.18 -17.22 -46.25
N VAL A 558 -5.97 -16.66 -46.06
CA VAL A 558 -5.81 -15.27 -45.62
C VAL A 558 -6.23 -14.32 -46.73
N ILE A 559 -7.14 -13.41 -46.43
CA ILE A 559 -7.65 -12.44 -47.40
C ILE A 559 -6.90 -11.10 -47.30
N ALA A 560 -6.72 -10.43 -48.44
CA ALA A 560 -6.07 -9.12 -48.49
C ALA A 560 -6.84 -8.07 -47.68
N ALA A 561 -6.12 -7.15 -47.02
CA ALA A 561 -6.70 -6.10 -46.20
C ALA A 561 -7.67 -5.19 -46.97
N ASP A 562 -7.52 -5.06 -48.29
CA ASP A 562 -8.42 -4.25 -49.12
C ASP A 562 -9.82 -4.87 -49.25
N ASN A 563 -9.98 -6.16 -48.95
CA ASN A 563 -11.25 -6.89 -49.08
C ASN A 563 -12.14 -6.80 -47.84
N TYR A 564 -11.67 -6.19 -46.75
CA TYR A 564 -12.45 -6.02 -45.54
C TYR A 564 -12.11 -4.73 -44.80
N ASP A 565 -13.08 -4.18 -44.07
CA ASP A 565 -12.84 -3.06 -43.17
C ASP A 565 -12.86 -3.57 -41.71
N LYS A 566 -12.07 -2.94 -40.82
CA LYS A 566 -12.05 -3.26 -39.38
C LYS A 566 -12.28 -2.03 -38.51
N ARG A 567 -13.01 -2.18 -37.39
CA ARG A 567 -13.37 -1.07 -36.47
C ARG A 567 -13.02 -1.39 -35.01
N GLU A 568 -12.74 -0.34 -34.22
CA GLU A 568 -12.31 -0.40 -32.81
C GLU A 568 -13.49 -0.65 -31.83
N GLY A 569 -13.20 -1.27 -30.68
CA GLY A 569 -14.16 -1.74 -29.68
C GLY A 569 -14.00 -3.25 -29.46
N SER A 570 -14.89 -4.04 -30.06
CA SER A 570 -14.69 -5.46 -30.40
C SER A 570 -14.07 -5.55 -31.80
N ILE A 571 -13.42 -6.66 -32.18
CA ILE A 571 -12.96 -6.79 -33.57
C ILE A 571 -14.18 -6.94 -34.48
N ILE A 572 -14.59 -5.85 -35.11
CA ILE A 572 -15.67 -5.83 -36.10
C ILE A 572 -15.02 -5.87 -37.47
N VAL A 573 -15.32 -6.90 -38.26
CA VAL A 573 -14.85 -7.09 -39.64
C VAL A 573 -16.04 -6.99 -40.58
N GLU A 574 -15.93 -6.13 -41.58
CA GLU A 574 -16.91 -6.03 -42.68
C GLU A 574 -16.28 -6.55 -43.97
N LEU A 575 -16.73 -7.72 -44.45
CA LEU A 575 -16.34 -8.22 -45.76
C LEU A 575 -17.02 -7.39 -46.85
N LYS A 576 -16.25 -6.83 -47.76
CA LYS A 576 -16.79 -5.96 -48.82
C LYS A 576 -17.62 -6.76 -49.82
N ALA A 577 -18.72 -6.17 -50.29
CA ALA A 577 -19.59 -6.76 -51.32
C ALA A 577 -18.80 -7.14 -52.60
N SER A 578 -17.79 -6.34 -52.98
CA SER A 578 -16.93 -6.64 -54.13
C SER A 578 -16.11 -7.92 -53.95
N TYR A 579 -15.66 -8.22 -52.73
CA TYR A 579 -14.97 -9.46 -52.42
C TYR A 579 -15.95 -10.64 -52.36
N LEU A 580 -17.09 -10.48 -51.66
CA LEU A 580 -18.12 -11.51 -51.57
C LEU A 580 -18.66 -11.95 -52.94
N ALA A 581 -18.77 -11.02 -53.90
CA ALA A 581 -19.17 -11.32 -55.28
C ALA A 581 -18.24 -12.34 -55.98
N THR A 582 -16.96 -12.39 -55.57
CA THR A 582 -15.95 -13.30 -56.13
C THR A 582 -16.07 -14.74 -55.62
N LEU A 583 -16.75 -14.95 -54.49
CA LEU A 583 -16.95 -16.27 -53.91
C LEU A 583 -17.97 -17.09 -54.71
N SER A 584 -17.86 -18.42 -54.63
CA SER A 584 -18.87 -19.34 -55.16
C SER A 584 -20.19 -19.21 -54.40
N GLU A 585 -21.28 -19.70 -54.99
CA GLU A 585 -22.53 -19.87 -54.24
C GLU A 585 -22.39 -21.06 -53.29
N GLY A 586 -22.90 -20.95 -52.06
CA GLY A 586 -22.81 -21.99 -51.05
C GLY A 586 -22.39 -21.48 -49.66
N GLU A 587 -22.09 -22.43 -48.78
CA GLU A 587 -21.62 -22.15 -47.42
C GLU A 587 -20.11 -21.85 -47.43
N HIS A 588 -19.74 -20.80 -46.71
CA HIS A 588 -18.38 -20.33 -46.53
C HIS A 588 -18.08 -20.12 -45.04
N THR A 589 -16.81 -20.09 -44.68
CA THR A 589 -16.35 -19.84 -43.31
C THR A 589 -15.53 -18.56 -43.23
N LEU A 590 -15.79 -17.75 -42.21
CA LEU A 590 -14.95 -16.61 -41.85
C LEU A 590 -14.24 -16.93 -40.52
N THR A 591 -12.92 -16.72 -40.50
CA THR A 591 -12.11 -16.76 -39.29
C THR A 591 -11.47 -15.40 -39.03
N ILE A 592 -11.70 -14.85 -37.84
CA ILE A 592 -10.97 -13.69 -37.31
C ILE A 592 -9.87 -14.22 -36.40
N ARG A 593 -8.61 -14.08 -36.81
CA ARG A 593 -7.44 -14.53 -36.04
C ARG A 593 -6.93 -13.42 -35.15
N SER A 594 -6.76 -13.75 -33.87
CA SER A 594 -6.18 -12.88 -32.85
C SER A 594 -5.01 -13.56 -32.14
N LYS A 595 -4.22 -12.81 -31.36
CA LYS A 595 -3.13 -13.39 -30.53
C LYS A 595 -3.62 -14.43 -29.52
N SER A 596 -4.88 -14.33 -29.06
CA SER A 596 -5.51 -15.28 -28.14
C SER A 596 -6.14 -16.50 -28.82
N GLY A 597 -6.17 -16.56 -30.15
CA GLY A 597 -6.74 -17.66 -30.93
C GLY A 597 -7.65 -17.21 -32.07
N ASP A 598 -8.36 -18.18 -32.65
CA ASP A 598 -9.23 -18.01 -33.81
C ASP A 598 -10.71 -17.99 -33.41
N ALA A 599 -11.45 -17.01 -33.91
CA ALA A 599 -12.91 -16.96 -33.83
C ALA A 599 -13.51 -17.25 -35.22
N THR A 600 -14.26 -18.35 -35.35
CA THR A 600 -14.80 -18.81 -36.64
C THR A 600 -16.32 -18.82 -36.68
N ALA A 601 -16.90 -18.39 -37.80
CA ALA A 601 -18.33 -18.46 -38.08
C ALA A 601 -18.58 -18.85 -39.54
N LYS A 602 -19.78 -19.38 -39.80
CA LYS A 602 -20.26 -19.70 -41.15
C LYS A 602 -21.07 -18.53 -41.71
N PHE A 603 -21.12 -18.42 -43.04
CA PHE A 603 -22.03 -17.56 -43.78
C PHE A 603 -22.35 -18.18 -45.14
N THR A 604 -23.42 -17.75 -45.78
CA THR A 604 -23.89 -18.30 -47.05
C THR A 604 -23.84 -17.24 -48.14
N VAL A 605 -23.29 -17.57 -49.31
CA VAL A 605 -23.38 -16.76 -50.52
C VAL A 605 -24.45 -17.36 -51.42
N GLU A 606 -25.47 -16.58 -51.74
CA GLU A 606 -26.61 -17.00 -52.57
C GLU A 606 -26.63 -16.29 -53.93
N ALA A 607 -27.27 -16.94 -54.89
CA ALA A 607 -27.52 -16.37 -56.22
C ALA A 607 -28.25 -15.03 -56.11
N ALA A 608 -28.07 -14.17 -57.11
CA ALA A 608 -28.83 -12.93 -57.18
C ALA A 608 -30.33 -13.26 -57.22
N GLU A 609 -31.11 -12.68 -56.30
CA GLU A 609 -32.57 -12.82 -56.34
C GLU A 609 -33.10 -12.38 -57.70
N SER A 610 -33.88 -13.25 -58.34
CA SER A 610 -34.56 -12.92 -59.58
C SER A 610 -35.56 -11.80 -59.31
N ALA A 611 -35.39 -10.66 -59.98
CA ALA A 611 -36.37 -9.58 -59.93
C ALA A 611 -37.74 -10.17 -60.31
N LYS A 612 -38.71 -10.17 -59.38
CA LYS A 612 -40.08 -10.52 -59.71
C LYS A 612 -40.57 -9.54 -60.78
N SER A 613 -40.57 -9.98 -62.04
CA SER A 613 -41.06 -9.20 -63.15
C SER A 613 -42.55 -8.95 -62.91
N THR A 614 -42.93 -7.71 -62.65
CA THR A 614 -44.33 -7.30 -62.73
C THR A 614 -44.69 -7.19 -64.21
N ALA A 615 -44.97 -8.33 -64.83
CA ALA A 615 -45.56 -8.39 -66.16
C ALA A 615 -47.02 -7.92 -66.06
N TRP A 616 -47.29 -6.72 -66.59
CA TRP A 616 -48.64 -6.19 -66.70
C TRP A 616 -49.37 -6.90 -67.84
N ILE A 617 -50.26 -7.83 -67.54
CA ILE A 617 -51.19 -8.38 -68.52
C ILE A 617 -52.35 -7.39 -68.68
N TRP A 618 -52.40 -6.71 -69.83
CA TRP A 618 -53.56 -5.93 -70.26
C TRP A 618 -54.61 -6.88 -70.85
N ILE A 619 -55.75 -7.05 -70.17
CA ILE A 619 -56.95 -7.63 -70.78
C ILE A 619 -57.78 -6.48 -71.33
N VAL A 620 -57.77 -6.30 -72.65
CA VAL A 620 -58.68 -5.40 -73.37
C VAL A 620 -59.96 -6.18 -73.67
N LEU A 621 -61.05 -5.85 -72.97
CA LEU A 621 -62.40 -6.29 -73.36
C LEU A 621 -63.02 -5.20 -74.22
N ALA A 622 -63.24 -5.53 -75.50
CA ALA A 622 -63.96 -4.72 -76.45
C ALA A 622 -65.46 -4.63 -76.08
N VAL A 623 -66.01 -3.41 -76.14
CA VAL A 623 -67.45 -3.20 -76.27
C VAL A 623 -67.68 -2.20 -77.41
N VAL A 624 -68.34 -2.69 -78.45
CA VAL A 624 -68.90 -1.90 -79.57
C VAL A 624 -70.24 -1.36 -79.13
N ILE A 625 -70.46 -0.03 -79.22
CA ILE A 625 -71.80 0.54 -79.41
C ILE A 625 -71.72 1.69 -80.42
N LEU A 626 -72.59 1.57 -81.41
CA LEU A 626 -72.93 2.52 -82.47
C LEU A 626 -73.83 3.64 -81.92
N GLY A 627 -73.65 4.87 -82.44
CA GLY A 627 -74.74 5.86 -82.50
C GLY A 627 -74.48 7.18 -81.79
N GLY A 628 -74.22 8.21 -82.60
CA GLY A 628 -74.79 9.55 -82.47
C GLY A 628 -74.51 10.37 -81.20
N GLY A 629 -73.55 11.30 -81.31
CA GLY A 629 -73.60 12.60 -80.65
C GLY A 629 -73.23 12.63 -79.16
N ALA A 630 -72.05 13.19 -78.87
CA ALA A 630 -71.54 13.58 -77.55
C ALA A 630 -71.44 12.45 -76.51
N ALA A 631 -70.35 11.68 -76.62
CA ALA A 631 -69.97 10.63 -75.68
C ALA A 631 -69.64 11.17 -74.28
N ALA A 632 -70.30 10.60 -73.28
CA ALA A 632 -69.86 10.54 -71.89
C ALA A 632 -68.67 9.56 -71.75
N VAL A 633 -68.16 9.40 -70.53
CA VAL A 633 -68.11 8.11 -69.81
C VAL A 633 -67.01 8.17 -68.73
N TYR A 634 -67.44 8.14 -67.48
CA TYR A 634 -66.59 7.89 -66.32
C TYR A 634 -66.17 6.41 -66.31
N VAL A 635 -64.87 6.14 -66.21
CA VAL A 635 -64.36 4.79 -65.92
C VAL A 635 -63.85 4.76 -64.48
N PHE A 636 -64.56 4.04 -63.62
CA PHE A 636 -64.07 3.62 -62.31
C PHE A 636 -63.14 2.42 -62.47
N VAL A 637 -61.92 2.52 -61.93
CA VAL A 637 -61.02 1.37 -61.77
C VAL A 637 -61.02 0.98 -60.29
N ILE A 638 -61.68 -0.14 -59.98
CA ILE A 638 -61.55 -0.82 -58.69
C ILE A 638 -60.39 -1.81 -58.78
N ARG A 639 -59.34 -1.63 -57.96
CA ARG A 639 -58.29 -2.63 -57.77
C ARG A 639 -58.56 -3.42 -56.49
N LYS A 640 -58.94 -4.69 -56.63
CA LYS A 640 -58.99 -5.65 -55.53
C LYS A 640 -57.63 -6.34 -55.41
N ARG A 641 -56.99 -6.17 -54.25
CA ARG A 641 -55.72 -6.82 -53.88
C ARG A 641 -55.98 -8.33 -53.72
N LYS A 642 -55.24 -9.18 -54.43
CA LYS A 642 -55.11 -10.60 -54.06
C LYS A 642 -53.72 -10.77 -53.45
N THR A 643 -53.71 -11.09 -52.17
CA THR A 643 -52.53 -11.46 -51.38
C THR A 643 -51.94 -12.76 -51.88
N ALA A 644 -50.61 -12.77 -52.01
CA ALA A 644 -49.73 -13.91 -51.75
C ALA A 644 -48.42 -13.34 -51.25
#